data_AF-A0A9W6BZC4-F1
#
_entry.id   AF-A0A9W6BZC4-F1
#
_cell.length_a   1.000
_cell.length_b   1.000
_cell.length_c   1.000
_cell.angle_alpha   90.00
_cell.angle_beta   90.00
_cell.angle_gamma   90.00
#
_symmetry.space_group_name_H-M   'P 1'
#
loop_
_entity.id
_entity.type
_entity.pdbx_description
1 polymer ?
#
loop_
_entity_poly.entity_id
_entity_poly.type
_entity_poly.pdbx_seq_one_letter_code
_entity_poly.pdbx_strand_id
1 'polypeptide(L)'
;MRYDVEPRPADVVPGTGMGISPPTGSDRAPAASMRPTGAGAGAGGAASSLGSRQQQETQLKERAGWHAWMLFFGPDSAAAAAAGTGAAAAEPPVTAAVAAAAVAVGSVGSRWCPVGRRAAVRLAVRGAMVLLLAAVVSQAYDISKLEFSSSYYSSVPVLVLGSDKSLPNEPKAAAGLLVSGCSGDGGGNGTHGGAQGGRWGHCCIGCDKSPQLRLRVGAELRGRSSQAAAKKSYSIELRSSDGSEAPTPLLGLPAAADWVLYGPSLDRSLIRDALSYELARAQGRWASRSVFVELFVIDDGSQQLDQEKHYKGLYALTEPIQRGRNRLNIQKLESDKDISGGYILELSNAAATEWWAANLGEELPASVSKMGPTRVEFKYPSPSRAPSPSWYFVSSLMSNLSSALQSAQSYGSAEDLSYLIDVPSLADFMLHTELSCDYDGFVSSVFLHKDRGGPLVAGPVWDKNLAYGNEVEVTSPSGCGWRYAAAAVQNSGQVAVWMASLARAGWWRAAVADRWRQLRGSDGDGPWSDSSLEGLVRRLAAHIPPDVAARNFERWPLQSTHSNQRFVTLPPAKGSWEAEVEALRGWLLDRAHWLDGKLLRESGGPDLAAPSPPTLLTGVLGAVLGGRTVARAFQENLGVGGRRLQGGTALVQDTELA
;
A
#
# COMPACT_ATOMS: atom_id res chain seq x y z
N MET A 1 5.58 24.37 6.21
CA MET A 1 6.31 25.52 6.78
C MET A 1 5.75 25.77 8.18
N ARG A 2 6.46 26.49 9.05
CA ARG A 2 5.85 26.99 10.31
C ARG A 2 4.81 28.05 9.93
N TYR A 3 3.66 28.03 10.60
CA TYR A 3 2.69 29.13 10.52
C TYR A 3 2.93 30.03 11.72
N ASP A 4 3.50 31.20 11.47
CA ASP A 4 3.48 32.31 12.41
C ASP A 4 2.14 33.05 12.23
N VAL A 5 1.49 33.41 13.34
CA VAL A 5 0.18 34.06 13.36
C VAL A 5 0.36 35.51 13.81
N GLU A 6 0.18 36.46 12.91
CA GLU A 6 0.02 37.88 13.24
C GLU A 6 -1.46 38.23 13.41
N PRO A 7 -1.87 38.86 14.54
CA PRO A 7 -3.20 39.45 14.67
C PRO A 7 -3.24 40.90 14.16
N ARG A 8 -4.34 41.31 13.54
CA ARG A 8 -4.59 42.73 13.19
C ARG A 8 -5.12 43.53 14.39
N PRO A 9 -4.85 44.84 14.47
CA PRO A 9 -5.29 45.69 15.58
C PRO A 9 -6.68 46.32 15.36
N ALA A 10 -7.35 46.68 16.46
CA ALA A 10 -8.45 47.65 16.51
C ALA A 10 -8.62 48.25 17.92
N ASP A 11 -7.76 49.23 18.22
CA ASP A 11 -8.06 50.53 18.83
C ASP A 11 -9.15 50.77 19.93
N VAL A 12 -8.65 51.49 20.96
CA VAL A 12 -9.28 52.56 21.75
C VAL A 12 -10.15 52.22 22.99
N VAL A 13 -9.67 52.76 24.12
CA VAL A 13 -10.29 52.84 25.46
C VAL A 13 -10.39 54.33 25.82
N PRO A 14 -11.48 54.80 26.46
CA PRO A 14 -11.42 55.28 27.85
C PRO A 14 -12.63 54.80 28.67
N GLY A 15 -12.63 54.69 30.01
CA GLY A 15 -11.66 55.01 31.06
C GLY A 15 -12.38 55.04 32.43
N THR A 16 -11.66 55.22 33.56
CA THR A 16 -12.09 55.11 34.99
C THR A 16 -12.14 53.68 35.57
N GLY A 17 -11.72 53.41 36.81
CA GLY A 17 -10.99 54.23 37.80
C GLY A 17 -11.02 53.61 39.21
N MET A 18 -9.92 53.74 39.99
CA MET A 18 -9.68 53.15 41.34
C MET A 18 -9.52 51.60 41.37
N GLY A 19 -8.61 50.98 42.14
CA GLY A 19 -7.52 51.49 42.98
C GLY A 19 -7.47 50.80 44.36
N ILE A 20 -6.35 50.15 44.70
CA ILE A 20 -5.74 49.88 46.04
C ILE A 20 -4.67 48.77 45.92
N SER A 21 -3.60 48.87 46.71
CA SER A 21 -2.37 48.05 46.65
C SER A 21 -2.18 47.16 47.92
N PRO A 22 -1.18 46.25 47.97
CA PRO A 22 -1.15 45.10 48.90
C PRO A 22 -0.13 45.25 50.06
N PRO A 23 -0.02 44.24 50.94
CA PRO A 23 1.20 43.88 51.68
C PRO A 23 1.89 42.63 51.03
N THR A 24 3.20 42.49 50.77
CA THR A 24 4.49 42.80 51.44
C THR A 24 4.98 41.77 52.48
N GLY A 25 6.18 41.21 52.24
CA GLY A 25 7.05 40.48 53.19
C GLY A 25 7.60 39.15 52.60
N SER A 26 8.84 39.02 52.09
CA SER A 26 10.17 38.98 52.78
C SER A 26 10.22 37.94 53.91
N ASP A 27 11.11 36.95 54.01
CA ASP A 27 12.52 36.74 53.58
C ASP A 27 12.78 35.20 53.42
N ARG A 28 13.93 34.57 53.08
CA ARG A 28 15.37 34.96 52.95
C ARG A 28 16.15 33.93 52.09
N ALA A 29 17.44 34.21 51.81
CA ALA A 29 18.53 33.26 51.49
C ALA A 29 19.76 33.62 52.40
N PRO A 30 20.96 32.94 52.47
CA PRO A 30 21.79 32.55 51.30
C PRO A 30 22.78 31.34 51.40
N ALA A 31 23.27 30.91 50.22
CA ALA A 31 24.64 30.50 49.81
C ALA A 31 25.65 29.67 50.68
N ALA A 32 26.20 28.59 50.07
CA ALA A 32 27.64 28.22 49.91
C ALA A 32 27.71 26.89 49.10
N SER A 33 28.54 26.61 48.08
CA SER A 33 29.97 26.86 47.76
C SER A 33 30.96 25.92 48.48
N MET A 34 31.43 24.85 47.81
CA MET A 34 32.87 24.55 47.56
C MET A 34 33.16 23.19 46.87
N ARG A 35 34.11 23.22 45.92
CA ARG A 35 35.07 22.15 45.55
C ARG A 35 36.39 22.46 46.31
N PRO A 36 37.36 21.53 46.55
CA PRO A 36 38.22 21.01 45.46
C PRO A 36 38.96 19.64 45.70
N THR A 37 39.81 19.25 44.73
CA THR A 37 41.10 18.48 44.76
C THR A 37 41.49 17.57 45.95
N GLY A 38 42.22 16.45 45.81
CA GLY A 38 42.93 15.82 44.68
C GLY A 38 44.25 15.12 45.13
N ALA A 39 44.73 14.09 44.40
CA ALA A 39 45.99 13.32 44.59
C ALA A 39 46.11 12.47 45.90
N GLY A 40 46.91 11.39 45.98
CA GLY A 40 47.71 10.67 44.95
C GLY A 40 48.69 9.63 45.55
N ALA A 41 49.35 8.84 44.67
CA ALA A 41 50.40 7.80 44.95
C ALA A 41 49.94 6.55 45.73
N GLY A 42 50.47 5.32 45.56
CA GLY A 42 51.65 4.74 44.88
C GLY A 42 52.00 3.45 45.66
N ALA A 43 52.76 2.43 45.25
CA ALA A 43 53.53 2.03 44.05
C ALA A 43 53.54 0.46 44.02
N GLY A 44 54.19 -0.31 43.13
CA GLY A 44 55.13 -0.03 42.04
C GLY A 44 55.65 -1.36 41.43
N GLY A 45 56.71 -1.31 40.61
CA GLY A 45 57.33 -2.48 39.94
C GLY A 45 56.79 -2.68 38.52
N ALA A 46 57.36 -2.16 37.42
CA ALA A 46 58.75 -2.11 36.95
C ALA A 46 59.33 -3.50 36.60
N ALA A 47 60.12 -3.69 35.53
CA ALA A 47 60.34 -2.91 34.30
C ALA A 47 61.20 -3.72 33.32
N SER A 48 60.87 -3.74 32.03
CA SER A 48 61.81 -3.92 30.91
C SER A 48 61.09 -3.79 29.56
N SER A 49 61.69 -3.35 28.46
CA SER A 49 62.75 -2.33 28.28
C SER A 49 62.87 -2.06 26.77
N LEU A 50 62.84 -0.78 26.35
CA LEU A 50 63.30 -0.28 25.04
C LEU A 50 62.60 -0.85 23.78
N GLY A 51 62.34 -0.09 22.72
CA GLY A 51 62.69 1.30 22.46
C GLY A 51 63.18 1.47 21.02
N SER A 52 62.46 2.28 20.23
CA SER A 52 62.87 2.89 18.96
C SER A 52 63.29 2.02 17.75
N ARG A 53 62.46 2.11 16.70
CA ARG A 53 62.81 2.42 15.30
C ARG A 53 64.09 1.80 14.66
N GLN A 54 63.80 0.94 13.67
CA GLN A 54 64.18 1.13 12.25
C GLN A 54 65.64 0.84 11.83
N GLN A 55 65.77 0.06 10.73
CA GLN A 55 66.99 -0.54 10.16
C GLN A 55 67.53 -1.72 11.01
N GLN A 56 67.83 -2.90 10.47
CA GLN A 56 68.21 -3.23 9.09
C GLN A 56 67.39 -4.38 8.45
N GLU A 57 67.45 -4.37 7.13
CA GLU A 57 67.16 -5.40 6.13
C GLU A 57 67.70 -6.80 6.55
N THR A 58 67.16 -7.96 6.14
CA THR A 58 66.69 -8.32 4.78
C THR A 58 65.78 -9.58 4.81
N GLN A 59 64.99 -9.79 3.75
CA GLN A 59 64.27 -11.03 3.38
C GLN A 59 63.04 -11.45 4.23
N LEU A 60 61.85 -11.04 3.79
CA LEU A 60 60.92 -11.93 3.07
C LEU A 60 59.83 -11.08 2.37
N LYS A 61 59.65 -11.27 1.06
CA LYS A 61 58.63 -10.59 0.23
C LYS A 61 57.46 -11.54 -0.04
N GLU A 62 56.33 -10.97 -0.49
CA GLU A 62 55.05 -11.62 -0.86
C GLU A 62 54.15 -12.04 0.33
N ARG A 63 52.87 -11.66 0.44
CA ARG A 63 51.95 -10.89 -0.45
C ARG A 63 51.01 -9.97 0.35
N ALA A 64 50.94 -8.70 -0.04
CA ALA A 64 49.75 -7.84 0.06
C ALA A 64 49.07 -7.84 -1.33
N GLY A 65 47.83 -7.42 -1.59
CA GLY A 65 46.92 -6.49 -0.91
C GLY A 65 46.34 -5.58 -2.01
N TRP A 66 45.02 -5.56 -2.19
CA TRP A 66 44.38 -4.92 -3.35
C TRP A 66 43.86 -3.52 -3.02
N HIS A 67 44.20 -2.51 -3.83
CA HIS A 67 43.36 -1.32 -4.03
C HIS A 67 43.63 -0.61 -5.38
N ALA A 68 42.52 -0.22 -6.02
CA ALA A 68 42.31 0.92 -6.93
C ALA A 68 43.33 1.26 -8.04
N TRP A 69 42.87 1.22 -9.30
CA TRP A 69 43.30 2.13 -10.38
C TRP A 69 42.06 2.57 -11.19
N MET A 70 42.05 3.83 -11.62
CA MET A 70 41.04 4.44 -12.49
C MET A 70 41.76 5.37 -13.48
N LEU A 71 41.15 5.60 -14.66
CA LEU A 71 41.57 6.52 -15.73
C LEU A 71 42.79 6.13 -16.58
N PHE A 72 42.56 5.86 -17.87
CA PHE A 72 42.92 6.73 -19.01
C PHE A 72 42.85 5.95 -20.33
N PHE A 73 41.98 6.35 -21.26
CA PHE A 73 42.24 6.35 -22.70
C PHE A 73 41.23 7.29 -23.38
N GLY A 74 41.74 8.26 -24.13
CA GLY A 74 40.94 9.16 -24.97
C GLY A 74 40.71 8.59 -26.38
N PRO A 75 39.91 9.28 -27.21
CA PRO A 75 39.61 8.84 -28.57
C PRO A 75 40.72 9.29 -29.53
N ASP A 76 41.33 8.34 -30.27
CA ASP A 76 41.94 8.56 -31.60
C ASP A 76 42.56 7.26 -32.13
N SER A 77 41.85 6.56 -33.04
CA SER A 77 42.39 5.63 -34.06
C SER A 77 41.30 4.77 -34.73
N ALA A 78 40.38 5.38 -35.48
CA ALA A 78 39.43 4.65 -36.34
C ALA A 78 38.95 5.46 -37.57
N ALA A 79 39.87 6.12 -38.27
CA ALA A 79 39.56 6.84 -39.52
C ALA A 79 40.62 6.58 -40.59
N ALA A 80 40.52 5.43 -41.29
CA ALA A 80 41.07 5.18 -42.64
C ALA A 80 40.89 3.71 -43.09
N ALA A 81 39.72 3.35 -43.65
CA ALA A 81 39.59 2.23 -44.58
C ALA A 81 38.25 2.28 -45.35
N ALA A 82 38.30 1.90 -46.64
CA ALA A 82 37.15 1.57 -47.51
C ALA A 82 36.10 2.67 -47.82
N ALA A 83 36.44 3.53 -48.77
CA ALA A 83 35.48 3.89 -49.82
C ALA A 83 35.59 2.85 -50.94
N GLY A 84 34.47 2.23 -51.37
CA GLY A 84 34.49 1.25 -52.46
C GLY A 84 33.30 0.30 -52.51
N THR A 85 32.27 0.68 -53.27
CA THR A 85 31.34 -0.17 -54.05
C THR A 85 30.92 -1.56 -53.52
N GLY A 86 29.61 -1.76 -53.35
CA GLY A 86 28.98 -3.09 -53.45
C GLY A 86 27.88 -3.34 -52.42
N ALA A 87 26.69 -3.69 -52.89
CA ALA A 87 25.59 -4.10 -52.01
C ALA A 87 25.75 -5.56 -51.57
N ALA A 88 25.78 -5.80 -50.26
CA ALA A 88 25.56 -7.10 -49.63
C ALA A 88 24.95 -6.90 -48.24
N ALA A 89 24.13 -7.85 -47.78
CA ALA A 89 23.35 -7.70 -46.55
C ALA A 89 24.23 -7.61 -45.29
N ALA A 90 23.92 -6.66 -44.40
CA ALA A 90 24.52 -6.59 -43.08
C ALA A 90 23.81 -7.57 -42.12
N GLU A 91 24.57 -8.51 -41.54
CA GLU A 91 24.08 -9.32 -40.43
C GLU A 91 23.82 -8.46 -39.18
N PRO A 92 22.89 -8.88 -38.29
CA PRO A 92 22.63 -8.15 -37.05
C PRO A 92 23.84 -8.21 -36.09
N PRO A 93 24.07 -7.19 -35.24
CA PRO A 93 25.22 -7.10 -34.34
C PRO A 93 25.32 -8.26 -33.31
N VAL A 94 24.29 -9.10 -33.21
CA VAL A 94 24.26 -10.31 -32.40
C VAL A 94 25.25 -11.37 -32.90
N THR A 95 25.43 -11.55 -34.22
CA THR A 95 26.37 -12.57 -34.75
C THR A 95 27.82 -12.19 -34.44
N ALA A 96 28.17 -10.91 -34.57
CA ALA A 96 29.48 -10.37 -34.20
C ALA A 96 29.78 -10.54 -32.69
N ALA A 97 28.81 -10.25 -31.82
CA ALA A 97 28.96 -10.42 -30.37
C ALA A 97 29.10 -11.89 -29.95
N VAL A 98 28.33 -12.80 -30.58
CA VAL A 98 28.44 -14.25 -30.36
C VAL A 98 29.77 -14.80 -30.89
N ALA A 99 30.26 -14.31 -32.03
CA ALA A 99 31.57 -14.66 -32.56
C ALA A 99 32.72 -14.22 -31.63
N ALA A 100 32.67 -12.99 -31.10
CA ALA A 100 33.63 -12.50 -30.12
C ALA A 100 33.64 -13.34 -28.83
N ALA A 101 32.46 -13.72 -28.33
CA ALA A 101 32.33 -14.62 -27.18
C ALA A 101 32.87 -16.04 -27.46
N ALA A 102 32.65 -16.58 -28.66
CA ALA A 102 33.19 -17.88 -29.06
C ALA A 102 34.72 -17.89 -29.14
N VAL A 103 35.34 -16.82 -29.66
CA VAL A 103 36.81 -16.63 -29.68
C VAL A 103 37.38 -16.52 -28.26
N ALA A 104 36.69 -15.83 -27.34
CA ALA A 104 37.09 -15.76 -25.93
C ALA A 104 37.05 -17.14 -25.23
N VAL A 105 36.11 -18.02 -25.59
CA VAL A 105 36.05 -19.39 -25.04
C VAL A 105 37.09 -20.31 -25.68
N GLY A 106 37.36 -20.17 -26.99
CA GLY A 106 38.33 -20.99 -27.72
C GLY A 106 39.79 -20.79 -27.31
N SER A 107 40.14 -19.65 -26.71
CA SER A 107 41.51 -19.29 -26.32
C SER A 107 41.93 -19.77 -24.91
N VAL A 108 41.05 -20.47 -24.16
CA VAL A 108 41.37 -21.00 -22.82
C VAL A 108 42.25 -22.25 -22.90
N GLY A 109 43.56 -22.02 -23.13
CA GLY A 109 44.59 -23.04 -23.27
C GLY A 109 44.68 -24.08 -22.14
N SER A 110 45.41 -25.15 -22.42
CA SER A 110 45.46 -26.45 -21.69
C SER A 110 46.07 -26.44 -20.27
N ARG A 111 46.09 -25.30 -19.57
CA ARG A 111 46.74 -25.14 -18.24
C ARG A 111 45.78 -24.90 -17.07
N TRP A 112 44.47 -25.08 -17.24
CA TRP A 112 43.47 -24.82 -16.19
C TRP A 112 42.90 -26.11 -15.58
N CYS A 113 42.89 -26.18 -14.25
CA CYS A 113 42.32 -27.29 -13.48
C CYS A 113 40.79 -27.42 -13.71
N PRO A 114 40.19 -28.63 -13.67
CA PRO A 114 38.80 -28.87 -14.10
C PRO A 114 37.74 -28.04 -13.36
N VAL A 115 37.97 -27.72 -12.08
CA VAL A 115 37.07 -26.92 -11.25
C VAL A 115 37.06 -25.45 -11.70
N GLY A 116 38.22 -24.89 -12.06
CA GLY A 116 38.36 -23.51 -12.51
C GLY A 116 37.64 -23.24 -13.84
N ARG A 117 37.70 -24.19 -14.79
CA ARG A 117 36.95 -24.09 -16.05
C ARG A 117 35.43 -24.01 -15.84
N ARG A 118 34.87 -24.81 -14.91
CA ARG A 118 33.43 -24.77 -14.60
C ARG A 118 33.01 -23.44 -13.95
N ALA A 119 33.86 -22.85 -13.11
CA ALA A 119 33.61 -21.53 -12.52
C ALA A 119 33.68 -20.41 -13.56
N ALA A 120 34.72 -20.38 -14.40
CA ALA A 120 34.91 -19.39 -15.45
C ALA A 120 33.78 -19.42 -16.49
N VAL A 121 33.37 -20.61 -16.96
CA VAL A 121 32.25 -20.77 -17.90
C VAL A 121 30.93 -20.31 -17.25
N ARG A 122 30.67 -20.62 -15.98
CA ARG A 122 29.47 -20.11 -15.28
C ARG A 122 29.49 -18.59 -15.13
N LEU A 123 30.65 -17.98 -14.91
CA LEU A 123 30.78 -16.53 -14.81
C LEU A 123 30.59 -15.85 -16.17
N ALA A 124 31.18 -16.40 -17.23
CA ALA A 124 31.00 -15.93 -18.60
C ALA A 124 29.56 -16.08 -19.10
N VAL A 125 28.90 -17.21 -18.82
CA VAL A 125 27.47 -17.43 -19.13
C VAL A 125 26.58 -16.47 -18.34
N ARG A 126 26.88 -16.19 -17.07
CA ARG A 126 26.17 -15.15 -16.28
C ARG A 126 26.40 -13.74 -16.83
N GLY A 127 27.63 -13.39 -17.20
CA GLY A 127 27.94 -12.09 -17.81
C GLY A 127 27.27 -11.92 -19.18
N ALA A 128 27.27 -12.96 -20.01
CA ALA A 128 26.56 -12.99 -21.28
C ALA A 128 25.04 -12.93 -21.09
N MET A 129 24.47 -13.61 -20.08
CA MET A 129 23.05 -13.45 -19.72
C MET A 129 22.72 -12.04 -19.26
N VAL A 130 23.58 -11.39 -18.47
CA VAL A 130 23.38 -9.99 -18.04
C VAL A 130 23.46 -9.03 -19.24
N LEU A 131 24.38 -9.26 -20.17
CA LEU A 131 24.48 -8.48 -21.41
C LEU A 131 23.33 -8.76 -22.40
N LEU A 132 22.80 -9.99 -22.45
CA LEU A 132 21.59 -10.32 -23.22
C LEU A 132 20.33 -9.75 -22.56
N LEU A 133 20.26 -9.70 -21.23
CA LEU A 133 19.19 -9.00 -20.50
C LEU A 133 19.27 -7.47 -20.71
N ALA A 134 20.48 -6.92 -20.85
CA ALA A 134 20.68 -5.51 -21.23
C ALA A 134 20.44 -5.24 -22.72
N ALA A 135 20.61 -6.24 -23.60
CA ALA A 135 20.33 -6.14 -25.03
C ALA A 135 18.84 -6.41 -25.37
N VAL A 136 18.11 -7.12 -24.50
CA VAL A 136 16.65 -7.22 -24.50
C VAL A 136 16.06 -6.17 -23.55
N VAL A 137 16.58 -4.94 -23.63
CA VAL A 137 15.69 -3.78 -23.50
C VAL A 137 14.78 -3.83 -24.71
N SER A 138 13.61 -4.47 -24.56
CA SER A 138 12.50 -4.25 -25.49
C SER A 138 12.33 -2.74 -25.60
N GLN A 139 12.44 -2.19 -26.81
CA GLN A 139 12.29 -0.74 -27.03
C GLN A 139 10.98 -0.32 -26.38
N ALA A 140 11.06 0.44 -25.29
CA ALA A 140 9.90 0.77 -24.49
C ALA A 140 8.93 1.57 -25.36
N TYR A 141 7.66 1.17 -25.37
CA TYR A 141 6.58 1.88 -26.06
C TYR A 141 6.74 3.39 -25.97
N ASP A 142 7.06 4.00 -27.11
CA ASP A 142 7.44 5.40 -27.17
C ASP A 142 6.20 6.28 -27.24
N ILE A 143 5.59 6.51 -26.09
CA ILE A 143 4.39 7.34 -25.92
C ILE A 143 4.54 8.76 -26.50
N SER A 144 5.76 9.24 -26.80
CA SER A 144 5.95 10.51 -27.52
C SER A 144 5.45 10.47 -28.98
N LYS A 145 5.41 9.28 -29.59
CA LYS A 145 4.94 9.04 -30.96
C LYS A 145 3.45 8.74 -31.07
N LEU A 146 2.71 8.67 -29.96
CA LEU A 146 1.28 8.42 -29.96
C LEU A 146 0.52 9.55 -30.69
N GLU A 147 -0.13 9.17 -31.79
CA GLU A 147 -1.00 9.98 -32.63
C GLU A 147 -2.49 9.83 -32.25
N PHE A 148 -3.29 10.84 -32.60
CA PHE A 148 -4.74 10.88 -32.39
C PHE A 148 -5.44 11.13 -33.72
N SER A 149 -6.40 10.28 -34.10
CA SER A 149 -7.23 10.49 -35.29
C SER A 149 -8.27 11.61 -35.11
N SER A 150 -8.63 11.89 -33.86
CA SER A 150 -9.56 12.95 -33.45
C SER A 150 -9.32 13.31 -31.99
N SER A 151 -9.72 14.51 -31.58
CA SER A 151 -9.69 14.93 -30.18
C SER A 151 -10.70 14.14 -29.35
N TYR A 152 -10.36 13.85 -28.09
CA TYR A 152 -11.29 13.33 -27.09
C TYR A 152 -11.39 14.33 -25.93
N TYR A 153 -12.60 14.63 -25.49
CA TYR A 153 -12.90 15.60 -24.44
C TYR A 153 -13.49 14.92 -23.22
N SER A 154 -13.13 15.41 -22.04
CA SER A 154 -13.66 14.94 -20.77
C SER A 154 -13.78 16.07 -19.74
N SER A 155 -14.66 15.85 -18.78
CA SER A 155 -14.84 16.64 -17.56
C SER A 155 -14.01 16.09 -16.38
N VAL A 156 -13.14 15.10 -16.62
CA VAL A 156 -12.10 14.61 -15.70
C VAL A 156 -10.77 14.44 -16.47
N PRO A 157 -9.59 14.40 -15.79
CA PRO A 157 -8.31 14.18 -16.47
C PRO A 157 -8.29 12.85 -17.23
N VAL A 158 -7.53 12.82 -18.32
CA VAL A 158 -7.49 11.66 -19.23
C VAL A 158 -6.09 11.09 -19.29
N LEU A 159 -5.95 9.80 -19.06
CA LEU A 159 -4.68 9.07 -19.11
C LEU A 159 -4.65 8.10 -20.30
N VAL A 160 -3.49 7.94 -20.93
CA VAL A 160 -3.22 6.86 -21.88
C VAL A 160 -2.01 6.07 -21.40
N LEU A 161 -2.20 4.79 -21.09
CA LEU A 161 -1.14 3.84 -20.79
C LEU A 161 -0.86 3.00 -22.04
N GLY A 162 0.34 3.11 -22.60
CA GLY A 162 0.72 2.40 -23.82
C GLY A 162 1.86 1.40 -23.59
N SER A 163 1.71 0.20 -24.14
CA SER A 163 2.72 -0.86 -24.16
C SER A 163 2.71 -1.62 -25.49
N ASP A 164 3.86 -2.19 -25.86
CA ASP A 164 4.04 -2.90 -27.14
C ASP A 164 3.33 -4.27 -27.20
N LYS A 165 2.74 -4.69 -26.07
CA LYS A 165 2.05 -5.95 -25.84
C LYS A 165 1.23 -5.87 -24.55
N SER A 166 0.38 -6.87 -24.29
CA SER A 166 -0.37 -7.02 -23.05
C SER A 166 0.54 -6.96 -21.81
N LEU A 167 0.10 -6.18 -20.82
CA LEU A 167 0.84 -5.98 -19.57
C LEU A 167 0.86 -7.28 -18.74
N PRO A 168 2.01 -7.65 -18.14
CA PRO A 168 2.17 -8.88 -17.37
C PRO A 168 1.53 -8.77 -15.97
N ASN A 169 1.45 -9.90 -15.25
CA ASN A 169 1.16 -9.90 -13.80
C ASN A 169 2.32 -9.24 -13.03
N GLU A 170 3.50 -9.84 -13.11
CA GLU A 170 4.77 -9.32 -12.63
C GLU A 170 5.89 -9.83 -13.57
N PRO A 171 7.05 -9.15 -13.65
CA PRO A 171 7.31 -7.79 -13.16
C PRO A 171 6.88 -6.71 -14.17
N LYS A 172 6.71 -5.48 -13.69
CA LYS A 172 6.52 -4.23 -14.48
C LYS A 172 7.28 -4.20 -15.82
N ALA A 173 6.56 -4.43 -16.91
CA ALA A 173 7.05 -4.28 -18.27
C ALA A 173 7.32 -2.80 -18.59
N ALA A 174 8.20 -2.55 -19.56
CA ALA A 174 8.43 -1.19 -20.05
C ALA A 174 7.20 -0.70 -20.84
N ALA A 175 6.77 0.52 -20.54
CA ALA A 175 5.58 1.16 -21.09
C ALA A 175 5.75 2.68 -21.09
N GLY A 176 4.78 3.40 -21.65
CA GLY A 176 4.70 4.85 -21.59
C GLY A 176 3.35 5.33 -21.07
N LEU A 177 3.34 6.46 -20.37
CA LEU A 177 2.15 7.08 -19.82
C LEU A 177 2.00 8.51 -20.36
N LEU A 178 0.83 8.82 -20.90
CA LEU A 178 0.37 10.18 -21.16
C LEU A 178 -0.62 10.57 -20.06
N VAL A 179 -0.39 11.70 -19.41
CA VAL A 179 -1.31 12.33 -18.47
C VAL A 179 -1.76 13.66 -19.06
N SER A 180 -3.03 13.76 -19.44
CA SER A 180 -3.60 15.02 -19.89
C SER A 180 -4.20 15.78 -18.73
N GLY A 181 -3.69 16.99 -18.51
CA GLY A 181 -4.31 17.97 -17.62
C GLY A 181 -5.57 18.58 -18.23
N CYS A 182 -6.11 19.56 -17.53
CA CYS A 182 -7.32 20.27 -17.95
C CYS A 182 -7.00 21.76 -18.14
N SER A 183 -7.72 22.42 -19.04
CA SER A 183 -7.61 23.87 -19.20
C SER A 183 -8.27 24.62 -18.03
N GLY A 184 -7.69 25.76 -17.65
CA GLY A 184 -8.12 26.61 -16.52
C GLY A 184 -7.17 26.63 -15.32
N ASP A 185 -7.50 27.43 -14.30
CA ASP A 185 -6.65 27.88 -13.18
C ASP A 185 -6.21 26.80 -12.15
N GLY A 186 -6.14 25.54 -12.56
CA GLY A 186 -5.53 24.47 -11.77
C GLY A 186 -5.14 23.21 -12.54
N GLY A 187 -5.66 23.00 -13.76
CA GLY A 187 -5.47 21.71 -14.45
C GLY A 187 -4.05 21.42 -14.96
N GLY A 188 -3.24 22.47 -15.19
CA GLY A 188 -1.78 22.41 -15.43
C GLY A 188 -1.28 21.42 -16.49
N ASN A 189 0.03 21.19 -16.53
CA ASN A 189 0.64 20.23 -17.47
C ASN A 189 0.66 18.79 -16.93
N GLY A 190 -0.50 18.30 -16.49
CA GLY A 190 -0.66 16.97 -15.88
C GLY A 190 0.00 16.79 -14.50
N THR A 191 0.78 17.77 -14.02
CA THR A 191 1.47 17.78 -12.72
C THR A 191 0.69 18.50 -11.61
N HIS A 192 -0.07 19.53 -11.97
CA HIS A 192 -0.88 20.33 -11.04
C HIS A 192 -2.32 19.79 -11.01
N GLY A 193 -3.03 20.09 -9.93
CA GLY A 193 -4.43 19.69 -9.76
C GLY A 193 -5.36 20.89 -9.76
N GLY A 194 -6.57 20.70 -10.28
CA GLY A 194 -7.69 21.62 -10.02
C GLY A 194 -7.73 21.92 -8.52
N ALA A 195 -7.88 23.21 -8.16
CA ALA A 195 -7.76 23.69 -6.79
C ALA A 195 -8.46 22.74 -5.82
N GLN A 196 -7.72 22.11 -4.89
CA GLN A 196 -8.12 20.83 -4.28
C GLN A 196 -9.54 20.89 -3.66
N GLY A 197 -10.52 20.26 -4.34
CA GLY A 197 -11.95 20.34 -4.04
C GLY A 197 -12.83 20.97 -5.14
N GLY A 198 -12.23 21.56 -6.18
CA GLY A 198 -12.92 22.08 -7.36
C GLY A 198 -13.05 21.06 -8.49
N ARG A 199 -14.09 21.22 -9.33
CA ARG A 199 -14.26 20.40 -10.54
C ARG A 199 -13.15 20.70 -11.55
N TRP A 200 -12.74 19.65 -12.27
CA TRP A 200 -11.88 19.80 -13.43
C TRP A 200 -12.61 20.55 -14.55
N GLY A 201 -11.86 21.37 -15.30
CA GLY A 201 -12.38 22.11 -16.45
C GLY A 201 -12.43 21.24 -17.71
N HIS A 202 -12.16 21.83 -18.87
CA HIS A 202 -12.13 21.07 -20.13
C HIS A 202 -10.79 20.33 -20.25
N CYS A 203 -10.82 19.02 -20.04
CA CYS A 203 -9.71 18.09 -20.22
C CYS A 203 -9.78 17.49 -21.64
N CYS A 204 -8.65 17.33 -22.32
CA CYS A 204 -8.66 16.83 -23.70
C CYS A 204 -7.36 16.13 -24.10
N ILE A 205 -7.44 15.08 -24.92
CA ILE A 205 -6.29 14.51 -25.65
C ILE A 205 -6.51 14.68 -27.16
N GLY A 206 -5.42 14.77 -27.93
CA GLY A 206 -5.51 15.00 -29.38
C GLY A 206 -6.01 16.38 -29.80
N CYS A 207 -5.74 17.43 -29.01
CA CYS A 207 -6.03 18.82 -29.37
C CYS A 207 -4.84 19.75 -29.09
N ASP A 208 -4.64 20.75 -29.96
CA ASP A 208 -3.39 21.53 -30.13
C ASP A 208 -2.88 22.28 -28.90
N LYS A 209 -3.75 22.56 -27.93
CA LYS A 209 -3.45 23.37 -26.75
C LYS A 209 -3.63 22.63 -25.42
N SER A 210 -3.90 21.32 -25.46
CA SER A 210 -4.07 20.55 -24.24
C SER A 210 -2.74 20.34 -23.53
N PRO A 211 -2.64 20.63 -22.23
CA PRO A 211 -1.41 20.52 -21.48
C PRO A 211 -1.19 19.03 -21.09
N GLN A 212 -0.20 18.39 -21.71
CA GLN A 212 0.07 16.95 -21.62
C GLN A 212 1.47 16.67 -21.04
N LEU A 213 1.54 15.72 -20.11
CA LEU A 213 2.78 15.14 -19.60
C LEU A 213 2.96 13.74 -20.21
N ARG A 214 4.14 13.46 -20.77
CA ARG A 214 4.49 12.14 -21.34
C ARG A 214 5.69 11.58 -20.57
N LEU A 215 5.54 10.36 -20.06
CA LEU A 215 6.46 9.72 -19.12
C LEU A 215 6.82 8.30 -19.59
N ARG A 216 8.04 7.87 -19.32
CA ARG A 216 8.40 6.45 -19.36
C ARG A 216 7.96 5.81 -18.04
N VAL A 217 7.38 4.62 -18.11
CA VAL A 217 6.93 3.89 -16.92
C VAL A 217 7.27 2.41 -16.98
N GLY A 218 7.38 1.79 -15.81
CA GLY A 218 7.09 0.36 -15.65
C GLY A 218 5.59 0.17 -15.42
N ALA A 219 4.96 -0.84 -16.03
CA ALA A 219 3.55 -1.13 -15.83
C ALA A 219 3.26 -2.64 -15.75
N GLU A 220 2.32 -3.00 -14.89
CA GLU A 220 1.85 -4.38 -14.66
C GLU A 220 0.37 -4.39 -14.23
N LEU A 221 -0.27 -5.55 -14.30
CA LEU A 221 -1.60 -5.78 -13.74
C LEU A 221 -1.55 -5.69 -12.21
N ARG A 222 -2.62 -5.22 -11.58
CA ARG A 222 -2.68 -5.00 -10.13
C ARG A 222 -3.67 -5.89 -9.39
N GLY A 223 -3.20 -6.37 -8.25
CA GLY A 223 -3.97 -7.06 -7.23
C GLY A 223 -3.87 -8.57 -7.42
N ARG A 224 -4.78 -9.33 -6.81
CA ARG A 224 -4.81 -10.79 -6.95
C ARG A 224 -6.18 -11.25 -7.44
N SER A 225 -7.14 -11.35 -6.53
CA SER A 225 -8.55 -11.67 -6.85
C SER A 225 -9.17 -10.70 -7.85
N SER A 226 -8.84 -9.41 -7.77
CA SER A 226 -9.29 -8.36 -8.69
C SER A 226 -8.90 -8.62 -10.15
N GLN A 227 -7.83 -9.37 -10.42
CA GLN A 227 -7.42 -9.71 -11.78
C GLN A 227 -8.37 -10.68 -12.49
N ALA A 228 -9.27 -11.35 -11.75
CA ALA A 228 -10.34 -12.15 -12.35
C ALA A 228 -11.43 -11.28 -13.00
N ALA A 229 -11.55 -10.00 -12.63
CA ALA A 229 -12.50 -9.08 -13.25
C ALA A 229 -12.08 -8.74 -14.70
N ALA A 230 -13.05 -8.42 -15.57
CA ALA A 230 -12.79 -7.99 -16.94
C ALA A 230 -12.09 -6.61 -16.98
N LYS A 231 -12.57 -5.66 -16.15
CA LYS A 231 -11.93 -4.37 -15.91
C LYS A 231 -10.71 -4.56 -14.99
N LYS A 232 -9.52 -4.51 -15.56
CA LYS A 232 -8.24 -4.67 -14.84
C LYS A 232 -7.87 -3.39 -14.07
N SER A 233 -7.14 -3.53 -12.98
CA SER A 233 -6.36 -2.42 -12.37
C SER A 233 -4.90 -2.56 -12.76
N TYR A 234 -4.13 -1.46 -12.68
CA TYR A 234 -2.72 -1.45 -13.04
C TYR A 234 -1.86 -0.81 -11.93
N SER A 235 -0.64 -1.31 -11.75
CA SER A 235 0.41 -0.65 -10.97
C SER A 235 1.38 -0.02 -11.97
N ILE A 236 1.76 1.23 -11.75
CA ILE A 236 2.73 1.94 -12.60
C ILE A 236 3.87 2.53 -11.76
N GLU A 237 5.05 2.63 -12.37
CA GLU A 237 6.29 3.15 -11.76
C GLU A 237 6.93 4.13 -12.73
N LEU A 238 7.02 5.41 -12.38
CA LEU A 238 7.64 6.43 -13.23
C LEU A 238 9.15 6.21 -13.32
N ARG A 239 9.70 6.21 -14.54
CA ARG A 239 11.10 5.86 -14.81
C ARG A 239 11.84 6.95 -15.60
N SER A 240 13.11 7.13 -15.26
CA SER A 240 14.09 7.91 -16.00
C SER A 240 14.52 7.20 -17.30
N SER A 241 15.32 7.87 -18.14
CA SER A 241 15.84 7.27 -19.38
C SER A 241 16.76 6.07 -19.16
N ASP A 242 17.39 5.97 -17.98
CA ASP A 242 18.24 4.86 -17.53
C ASP A 242 17.46 3.74 -16.79
N GLY A 243 16.15 3.88 -16.64
CA GLY A 243 15.28 2.94 -15.92
C GLY A 243 15.21 3.13 -14.40
N SER A 244 15.92 4.10 -13.83
CA SER A 244 15.80 4.46 -12.40
C SER A 244 14.45 5.10 -12.08
N GLU A 245 14.02 5.05 -10.81
CA GLU A 245 12.80 5.73 -10.33
C GLU A 245 12.85 7.24 -10.63
N ALA A 246 11.77 7.80 -11.19
CA ALA A 246 11.63 9.23 -11.51
C ALA A 246 10.43 9.87 -10.80
N PRO A 247 10.51 10.15 -9.47
CA PRO A 247 9.41 10.72 -8.71
C PRO A 247 8.88 12.04 -9.28
N THR A 248 7.64 12.03 -9.77
CA THR A 248 7.00 13.19 -10.42
C THR A 248 5.61 13.39 -9.81
N PRO A 249 5.17 14.64 -9.52
CA PRO A 249 3.81 14.90 -9.07
C PRO A 249 2.83 14.71 -10.22
N LEU A 250 1.68 14.08 -9.97
CA LEU A 250 0.64 13.83 -10.98
C LEU A 250 -0.69 14.41 -10.49
N LEU A 251 -1.34 15.22 -11.32
CA LEU A 251 -2.69 15.77 -11.08
C LEU A 251 -2.86 16.45 -9.71
N GLY A 252 -1.81 17.10 -9.19
CA GLY A 252 -1.80 17.74 -7.88
C GLY A 252 -1.51 16.82 -6.68
N LEU A 253 -1.30 15.53 -6.91
CA LEU A 253 -0.82 14.57 -5.91
C LEU A 253 0.71 14.71 -5.73
N PRO A 254 1.26 14.65 -4.50
CA PRO A 254 2.68 14.80 -4.25
C PRO A 254 3.56 13.74 -4.93
N ALA A 255 4.72 14.19 -5.42
CA ALA A 255 5.65 13.41 -6.22
C ALA A 255 6.00 12.02 -5.65
N ALA A 256 5.92 11.01 -6.51
CA ALA A 256 6.40 9.65 -6.27
C ALA A 256 6.64 8.93 -7.60
N ALA A 257 7.35 7.80 -7.54
CA ALA A 257 7.52 6.90 -8.67
C ALA A 257 6.33 5.94 -8.80
N ASP A 258 5.90 5.29 -7.72
CA ASP A 258 4.77 4.35 -7.79
C ASP A 258 3.39 5.01 -7.67
N TRP A 259 2.49 4.58 -8.56
CA TRP A 259 1.08 4.94 -8.57
C TRP A 259 0.21 3.73 -8.92
N VAL A 260 -1.06 3.81 -8.55
CA VAL A 260 -2.07 2.80 -8.86
C VAL A 260 -3.11 3.41 -9.78
N LEU A 261 -3.39 2.75 -10.91
CA LEU A 261 -4.60 3.00 -11.70
C LEU A 261 -5.65 1.98 -11.26
N TYR A 262 -6.44 2.36 -10.26
CA TYR A 262 -7.49 1.49 -9.72
C TYR A 262 -8.74 1.57 -10.59
N GLY A 263 -9.13 0.42 -11.16
CA GLY A 263 -10.39 0.27 -11.89
C GLY A 263 -11.44 -0.32 -10.96
N PRO A 264 -12.37 0.47 -10.41
CA PRO A 264 -13.46 -0.04 -9.57
C PRO A 264 -14.35 -0.95 -10.41
N SER A 265 -14.14 -2.26 -10.27
CA SER A 265 -14.81 -3.31 -11.06
C SER A 265 -15.90 -4.04 -10.27
N LEU A 266 -15.81 -4.00 -8.94
CA LEU A 266 -16.82 -4.53 -8.01
C LEU A 266 -17.61 -3.40 -7.32
N ASP A 267 -17.07 -2.18 -7.27
CA ASP A 267 -17.76 -1.04 -6.66
C ASP A 267 -18.66 -0.32 -7.66
N ARG A 268 -19.97 -0.55 -7.55
CA ARG A 268 -21.00 0.08 -8.38
C ARG A 268 -21.19 1.58 -8.15
N SER A 269 -20.76 2.11 -7.00
CA SER A 269 -20.78 3.55 -6.73
C SER A 269 -19.56 4.27 -7.32
N LEU A 270 -18.50 3.51 -7.67
CA LEU A 270 -17.18 3.96 -8.09
C LEU A 270 -16.38 4.76 -7.03
N ILE A 271 -16.91 4.98 -5.81
CA ILE A 271 -16.34 5.89 -4.80
C ILE A 271 -16.00 5.27 -3.44
N ARG A 272 -16.26 3.98 -3.16
CA ARG A 272 -16.12 3.36 -1.82
C ARG A 272 -14.71 3.39 -1.25
N ASP A 273 -13.69 3.16 -2.08
CA ASP A 273 -12.28 3.27 -1.67
C ASP A 273 -11.93 4.73 -1.36
N ALA A 274 -12.30 5.68 -2.23
CA ALA A 274 -12.05 7.10 -2.02
C ALA A 274 -12.75 7.64 -0.76
N LEU A 275 -14.01 7.24 -0.54
CA LEU A 275 -14.78 7.51 0.67
C LEU A 275 -14.05 7.03 1.91
N SER A 276 -13.56 5.79 1.87
CA SER A 276 -12.82 5.18 2.98
C SER A 276 -11.54 5.94 3.32
N TYR A 277 -10.80 6.40 2.30
CA TYR A 277 -9.59 7.19 2.51
C TYR A 277 -9.90 8.59 3.09
N GLU A 278 -10.97 9.25 2.64
CA GLU A 278 -11.39 10.53 3.22
C GLU A 278 -11.91 10.38 4.66
N LEU A 279 -12.65 9.32 4.97
CA LEU A 279 -13.09 9.02 6.34
C LEU A 279 -11.91 8.83 7.29
N ALA A 280 -10.86 8.13 6.86
CA ALA A 280 -9.63 7.96 7.65
C ALA A 280 -8.84 9.26 7.82
N ARG A 281 -8.79 10.12 6.78
CA ARG A 281 -8.25 11.48 6.91
C ARG A 281 -9.04 12.32 7.91
N ALA A 282 -10.36 12.20 7.93
CA ALA A 282 -11.23 12.90 8.87
C ALA A 282 -11.04 12.44 10.34
N GLN A 283 -10.52 11.23 10.59
CA GLN A 283 -10.06 10.79 11.92
C GLN A 283 -8.71 11.41 12.33
N GLY A 284 -8.01 12.10 11.42
CA GLY A 284 -6.65 12.60 11.60
C GLY A 284 -5.54 11.59 11.25
N ARG A 285 -5.87 10.49 10.56
CA ARG A 285 -4.90 9.46 10.14
C ARG A 285 -4.44 9.69 8.70
N TRP A 286 -3.21 9.27 8.38
CA TRP A 286 -2.78 9.25 6.98
C TRP A 286 -3.54 8.15 6.22
N ALA A 287 -4.00 8.48 5.02
CA ALA A 287 -4.57 7.53 4.06
C ALA A 287 -4.29 8.03 2.64
N SER A 288 -4.29 7.11 1.68
CA SER A 288 -3.97 7.37 0.28
C SER A 288 -4.91 8.39 -0.37
N ARG A 289 -4.38 9.32 -1.16
CA ARG A 289 -5.19 10.22 -1.99
C ARG A 289 -5.44 9.60 -3.36
N SER A 290 -6.54 10.00 -3.98
CA SER A 290 -6.97 9.56 -5.30
C SER A 290 -7.48 10.71 -6.14
N VAL A 291 -7.30 10.63 -7.46
CA VAL A 291 -7.93 11.50 -8.46
C VAL A 291 -8.68 10.61 -9.46
N PHE A 292 -9.95 10.92 -9.71
CA PHE A 292 -10.74 10.25 -10.74
C PHE A 292 -10.28 10.68 -12.13
N VAL A 293 -10.11 9.71 -13.04
CA VAL A 293 -9.60 9.90 -14.40
C VAL A 293 -10.31 8.96 -15.38
N GLU A 294 -10.41 9.34 -16.65
CA GLU A 294 -10.73 8.38 -17.72
C GLU A 294 -9.43 7.76 -18.26
N LEU A 295 -9.43 6.44 -18.47
CA LEU A 295 -8.24 5.70 -18.89
C LEU A 295 -8.41 5.05 -20.25
N PHE A 296 -7.42 5.24 -21.11
CA PHE A 296 -7.16 4.43 -22.29
C PHE A 296 -5.96 3.52 -22.04
N VAL A 297 -6.03 2.27 -22.51
CA VAL A 297 -4.91 1.33 -22.48
C VAL A 297 -4.70 0.77 -23.89
N ILE A 298 -3.51 1.03 -24.43
CA ILE A 298 -2.99 0.47 -25.67
C ILE A 298 -2.04 -0.65 -25.29
N ASP A 299 -2.39 -1.88 -25.64
CA ASP A 299 -1.61 -3.07 -25.28
C ASP A 299 -1.35 -4.02 -26.47
N ASP A 300 -1.44 -3.46 -27.68
CA ASP A 300 -1.15 -4.12 -28.96
C ASP A 300 0.03 -3.47 -29.72
N GLY A 301 0.70 -2.50 -29.12
CA GLY A 301 1.79 -1.74 -29.72
C GLY A 301 1.40 -0.71 -30.79
N SER A 302 0.10 -0.44 -31.00
CA SER A 302 -0.32 0.62 -31.93
C SER A 302 0.15 2.00 -31.49
N GLN A 303 0.60 2.84 -32.43
CA GLN A 303 0.97 4.24 -32.18
C GLN A 303 -0.17 5.22 -32.50
N GLN A 304 -1.39 4.72 -32.65
CA GLN A 304 -2.59 5.51 -32.93
C GLN A 304 -3.68 5.17 -31.93
N LEU A 305 -4.23 6.18 -31.24
CA LEU A 305 -5.31 5.95 -30.27
C LEU A 305 -6.66 5.72 -30.98
N ASP A 306 -7.07 4.46 -31.08
CA ASP A 306 -8.47 4.09 -31.25
C ASP A 306 -9.26 4.37 -29.95
N GLN A 307 -10.29 5.21 -30.03
CA GLN A 307 -11.06 5.65 -28.86
C GLN A 307 -12.08 4.60 -28.37
N GLU A 308 -12.52 3.65 -29.19
CA GLU A 308 -13.49 2.61 -28.78
C GLU A 308 -12.77 1.38 -28.19
N LYS A 309 -11.71 0.94 -28.86
CA LYS A 309 -10.91 -0.24 -28.50
C LYS A 309 -10.09 -0.02 -27.23
N HIS A 310 -9.42 1.12 -27.13
CA HIS A 310 -8.48 1.39 -26.04
C HIS A 310 -9.15 1.96 -24.79
N TYR A 311 -10.35 2.55 -24.89
CA TYR A 311 -11.05 3.09 -23.72
C TYR A 311 -11.41 2.01 -22.71
N LYS A 312 -11.01 2.23 -21.45
CA LYS A 312 -11.26 1.31 -20.32
C LYS A 312 -12.17 1.92 -19.25
N GLY A 313 -12.82 3.06 -19.47
CA GLY A 313 -13.75 3.63 -18.47
C GLY A 313 -13.07 4.53 -17.43
N LEU A 314 -13.80 4.77 -16.33
CA LEU A 314 -13.34 5.55 -15.20
C LEU A 314 -12.39 4.75 -14.29
N TYR A 315 -11.30 5.37 -13.87
CA TYR A 315 -10.31 4.88 -12.91
C TYR A 315 -10.07 5.90 -11.80
N ALA A 316 -9.43 5.47 -10.71
CA ALA A 316 -8.87 6.33 -9.70
C ALA A 316 -7.33 6.22 -9.68
N LEU A 317 -6.63 7.27 -10.14
CA LEU A 317 -5.19 7.42 -9.94
C LEU A 317 -4.94 7.59 -8.43
N THR A 318 -4.37 6.58 -7.80
CA THR A 318 -4.32 6.43 -6.34
C THR A 318 -2.89 6.26 -5.86
N GLU A 319 -2.57 6.87 -4.71
CA GLU A 319 -1.29 6.66 -4.03
C GLU A 319 -1.23 5.25 -3.40
N PRO A 320 -0.26 4.39 -3.72
CA PRO A 320 -0.03 3.17 -2.95
C PRO A 320 0.45 3.50 -1.52
N ILE A 321 0.14 2.62 -0.56
CA ILE A 321 0.69 2.70 0.80
C ILE A 321 2.21 2.50 0.72
N GLN A 322 2.93 3.59 0.93
CA GLN A 322 4.39 3.66 0.85
C GLN A 322 4.94 4.68 1.84
N ARG A 323 6.18 4.40 2.30
CA ARG A 323 6.94 5.33 3.13
C ARG A 323 7.30 6.58 2.34
N GLY A 324 6.99 7.77 2.87
CA GLY A 324 7.47 9.03 2.32
C GLY A 324 7.04 10.24 3.13
N ARG A 325 7.79 11.34 3.04
CA ARG A 325 7.53 12.58 3.81
C ARG A 325 6.12 13.15 3.60
N ASN A 326 5.63 13.05 2.36
CA ASN A 326 4.29 13.49 1.98
C ASN A 326 3.29 12.32 1.86
N ARG A 327 3.68 11.12 2.34
CA ARG A 327 2.91 9.87 2.35
C ARG A 327 2.90 9.32 3.77
N LEU A 328 3.02 8.01 3.98
CA LEU A 328 3.20 7.48 5.32
C LEU A 328 4.59 7.85 5.86
N ASN A 329 4.65 8.90 6.68
CA ASN A 329 5.90 9.51 7.12
C ASN A 329 6.52 8.76 8.31
N ILE A 330 7.08 7.59 8.04
CA ILE A 330 7.97 6.87 8.96
C ILE A 330 9.44 7.00 8.50
N GLN A 331 10.36 6.85 9.45
CA GLN A 331 11.79 6.87 9.19
C GLN A 331 12.22 5.70 8.31
N LYS A 332 13.30 5.90 7.56
CA LYS A 332 13.89 4.84 6.74
C LYS A 332 14.71 3.89 7.63
N LEU A 333 14.64 2.60 7.29
CA LEU A 333 15.57 1.61 7.81
C LEU A 333 16.92 1.83 7.11
N GLU A 334 17.88 2.42 7.83
CA GLU A 334 19.18 2.85 7.28
C GLU A 334 20.30 1.80 7.49
N SER A 335 20.15 0.88 8.44
CA SER A 335 21.13 -0.19 8.68
C SER A 335 20.53 -1.34 9.50
N ASP A 336 21.30 -2.42 9.63
CA ASP A 336 21.09 -3.54 10.55
C ASP A 336 21.26 -3.18 12.04
N LYS A 337 21.80 -2.00 12.36
CA LYS A 337 22.12 -1.58 13.74
C LYS A 337 20.94 -1.01 14.52
N ASP A 338 19.95 -0.45 13.82
CA ASP A 338 18.74 0.08 14.45
C ASP A 338 17.48 -0.41 13.72
N ILE A 339 17.03 -1.56 14.21
CA ILE A 339 15.85 -2.31 13.78
C ILE A 339 14.62 -1.97 14.64
N SER A 340 14.63 -0.89 15.43
CA SER A 340 13.53 -0.57 16.33
C SER A 340 12.28 -0.01 15.63
N GLY A 341 12.34 0.22 14.32
CA GLY A 341 11.22 0.69 13.50
C GLY A 341 11.63 0.99 12.06
N GLY A 342 10.80 1.76 11.35
CA GLY A 342 10.91 1.97 9.91
C GLY A 342 10.23 0.88 9.09
N TYR A 343 9.12 0.33 9.62
CA TYR A 343 8.39 -0.80 9.02
C TYR A 343 6.98 -0.42 8.58
N ILE A 344 6.54 -0.98 7.46
CA ILE A 344 5.13 -1.15 7.10
C ILE A 344 4.91 -2.66 6.97
N LEU A 345 3.92 -3.17 7.69
CA LEU A 345 3.52 -4.57 7.68
C LEU A 345 2.16 -4.70 6.99
N GLU A 346 1.98 -5.79 6.26
CA GLU A 346 0.73 -6.15 5.59
C GLU A 346 0.22 -7.47 6.18
N LEU A 347 -1.06 -7.47 6.52
CA LEU A 347 -1.79 -8.57 7.13
C LEU A 347 -2.82 -9.05 6.10
N SER A 348 -2.60 -10.26 5.57
CA SER A 348 -3.44 -10.87 4.54
C SER A 348 -3.96 -12.25 4.97
N ASN A 349 -5.15 -12.64 4.52
CA ASN A 349 -5.69 -13.98 4.76
C ASN A 349 -4.78 -15.02 4.10
N ALA A 350 -4.23 -15.95 4.89
CA ALA A 350 -3.18 -16.84 4.43
C ALA A 350 -3.67 -17.79 3.33
N ALA A 351 -4.80 -18.47 3.55
CA ALA A 351 -5.33 -19.45 2.59
C ALA A 351 -5.73 -18.78 1.26
N ALA A 352 -6.38 -17.61 1.32
CA ALA A 352 -6.74 -16.85 0.12
C ALA A 352 -5.49 -16.37 -0.64
N THR A 353 -4.48 -15.85 0.07
CA THR A 353 -3.25 -15.33 -0.53
C THR A 353 -2.43 -16.43 -1.20
N GLU A 354 -2.21 -17.55 -0.50
CA GLU A 354 -1.49 -18.72 -1.02
C GLU A 354 -2.19 -19.31 -2.25
N TRP A 355 -3.51 -19.40 -2.24
CA TRP A 355 -4.29 -19.89 -3.38
C TRP A 355 -4.20 -18.96 -4.60
N TRP A 356 -4.35 -17.64 -4.42
CA TRP A 356 -4.27 -16.71 -5.55
C TRP A 356 -2.86 -16.64 -6.15
N ALA A 357 -1.83 -16.59 -5.31
CA ALA A 357 -0.44 -16.59 -5.76
C ALA A 357 -0.13 -17.82 -6.63
N ALA A 358 -0.56 -19.01 -6.20
CA ALA A 358 -0.38 -20.25 -6.97
C ALA A 358 -1.11 -20.23 -8.33
N ASN A 359 -2.28 -19.57 -8.44
CA ASN A 359 -3.00 -19.44 -9.71
C ASN A 359 -2.38 -18.37 -10.64
N LEU A 360 -1.69 -17.38 -10.08
CA LEU A 360 -1.04 -16.28 -10.81
C LEU A 360 0.44 -16.53 -11.11
N GLY A 361 1.01 -17.64 -10.59
CA GLY A 361 2.43 -17.98 -10.73
C GLY A 361 3.36 -17.15 -9.85
N GLU A 362 2.85 -16.51 -8.80
CA GLU A 362 3.61 -15.68 -7.86
C GLU A 362 4.35 -16.53 -6.82
N GLU A 363 5.61 -16.17 -6.54
CA GLU A 363 6.34 -16.67 -5.37
C GLU A 363 6.06 -15.76 -4.17
N LEU A 364 5.30 -16.27 -3.19
CA LEU A 364 5.05 -15.53 -1.95
C LEU A 364 6.31 -15.49 -1.07
N PRO A 365 6.66 -14.32 -0.51
CA PRO A 365 7.77 -14.23 0.43
C PRO A 365 7.42 -14.92 1.76
N ALA A 366 8.44 -15.17 2.58
CA ALA A 366 8.25 -15.78 3.89
C ALA A 366 7.36 -14.90 4.79
N SER A 367 6.47 -15.55 5.56
CA SER A 367 5.65 -14.88 6.58
C SER A 367 6.51 -14.56 7.79
N VAL A 368 6.47 -13.32 8.29
CA VAL A 368 7.20 -12.88 9.49
C VAL A 368 6.59 -13.50 10.76
N SER A 369 5.25 -13.57 10.78
CA SER A 369 4.45 -14.19 11.85
C SER A 369 3.09 -14.64 11.29
N LYS A 370 2.29 -15.34 12.09
CA LYS A 370 0.87 -15.65 11.81
C LYS A 370 0.01 -15.21 12.99
N MET A 371 -1.14 -14.62 12.70
CA MET A 371 -2.11 -14.14 13.70
C MET A 371 -3.50 -14.64 13.31
N GLY A 372 -3.94 -15.75 13.93
CA GLY A 372 -5.15 -16.46 13.50
C GLY A 372 -5.03 -16.93 12.04
N PRO A 373 -5.99 -16.61 11.15
CA PRO A 373 -5.95 -16.98 9.74
C PRO A 373 -5.01 -16.09 8.90
N THR A 374 -4.44 -15.06 9.51
CA THR A 374 -3.73 -13.98 8.81
C THR A 374 -2.22 -14.21 8.83
N ARG A 375 -1.57 -14.10 7.65
CA ARG A 375 -0.12 -14.05 7.51
C ARG A 375 0.37 -12.60 7.57
N VAL A 376 1.44 -12.36 8.32
CA VAL A 376 2.06 -11.04 8.50
C VAL A 376 3.31 -10.94 7.62
N GLU A 377 3.37 -9.95 6.74
CA GLU A 377 4.47 -9.71 5.81
C GLU A 377 5.07 -8.32 5.95
N PHE A 378 6.33 -8.16 5.53
CA PHE A 378 6.89 -6.84 5.29
C PHE A 378 6.36 -6.25 3.97
N LYS A 379 5.66 -5.12 4.05
CA LYS A 379 5.39 -4.24 2.90
C LYS A 379 6.54 -3.27 2.67
N TYR A 380 7.10 -2.74 3.75
CA TYR A 380 8.32 -1.94 3.75
C TYR A 380 9.22 -2.31 4.94
N PRO A 381 10.54 -2.50 4.74
CA PRO A 381 11.21 -2.67 3.44
C PRO A 381 10.62 -3.87 2.67
N SER A 382 10.95 -4.07 1.39
CA SER A 382 10.52 -5.31 0.72
C SER A 382 11.13 -6.52 1.45
N PRO A 383 10.49 -7.70 1.50
CA PRO A 383 10.99 -8.85 2.25
C PRO A 383 12.43 -9.24 1.91
N SER A 384 12.80 -9.18 0.62
CA SER A 384 14.15 -9.39 0.10
C SER A 384 15.21 -8.37 0.54
N ARG A 385 14.79 -7.20 1.05
CA ARG A 385 15.63 -6.11 1.57
C ARG A 385 15.53 -5.94 3.09
N ALA A 386 14.69 -6.72 3.77
CA ALA A 386 14.58 -6.72 5.22
C ALA A 386 15.78 -7.43 5.86
N PRO A 387 16.63 -6.76 6.67
CA PRO A 387 17.77 -7.39 7.34
C PRO A 387 17.32 -8.52 8.27
N SER A 388 18.10 -9.61 8.37
CA SER A 388 17.76 -10.78 9.21
C SER A 388 17.38 -10.43 10.67
N PRO A 389 18.04 -9.47 11.36
CA PRO A 389 17.61 -9.05 12.70
C PRO A 389 16.21 -8.42 12.73
N SER A 390 15.79 -7.73 11.67
CA SER A 390 14.44 -7.15 11.57
C SER A 390 13.35 -8.22 11.52
N TRP A 391 13.60 -9.36 10.87
CA TRP A 391 12.66 -10.50 10.86
C TRP A 391 12.41 -11.03 12.27
N TYR A 392 13.47 -11.26 13.04
CA TYR A 392 13.34 -11.72 14.43
C TYR A 392 12.66 -10.68 15.33
N PHE A 393 13.04 -9.40 15.19
CA PHE A 393 12.43 -8.31 15.95
C PHE A 393 10.92 -8.19 15.69
N VAL A 394 10.49 -8.17 14.42
CA VAL A 394 9.06 -8.05 14.08
C VAL A 394 8.30 -9.33 14.44
N SER A 395 8.87 -10.52 14.27
CA SER A 395 8.22 -11.77 14.68
C SER A 395 7.96 -11.80 16.19
N SER A 396 8.95 -11.41 17.00
CA SER A 396 8.82 -11.25 18.46
C SER A 396 7.80 -10.17 18.83
N LEU A 397 7.84 -9.01 18.18
CA LEU A 397 6.89 -7.91 18.41
C LEU A 397 5.44 -8.32 18.13
N MET A 398 5.18 -8.99 17.01
CA MET A 398 3.84 -9.46 16.65
C MET A 398 3.36 -10.59 17.58
N SER A 399 4.27 -11.43 18.07
CA SER A 399 3.96 -12.46 19.08
C SER A 399 3.59 -11.82 20.42
N ASN A 400 4.35 -10.82 20.87
CA ASN A 400 4.07 -10.07 22.10
C ASN A 400 2.74 -9.31 21.99
N LEU A 401 2.46 -8.66 20.86
CA LEU A 401 1.17 -8.04 20.59
C LEU A 401 0.03 -9.05 20.67
N SER A 402 0.16 -10.21 20.00
CA SER A 402 -0.85 -11.27 20.03
C SER A 402 -1.17 -11.73 21.46
N SER A 403 -0.15 -11.97 22.29
CA SER A 403 -0.31 -12.37 23.69
C SER A 403 -0.93 -11.28 24.56
N ALA A 404 -0.55 -10.02 24.34
CA ALA A 404 -1.06 -8.89 25.10
C ALA A 404 -2.53 -8.60 24.77
N LEU A 405 -2.92 -8.66 23.50
CA LEU A 405 -4.32 -8.49 23.07
C LEU A 405 -5.23 -9.60 23.62
N GLN A 406 -4.76 -10.85 23.65
CA GLN A 406 -5.49 -11.96 24.29
C GLN A 406 -5.65 -11.78 25.80
N SER A 407 -4.72 -11.08 26.45
CA SER A 407 -4.71 -10.81 27.89
C SER A 407 -5.40 -9.48 28.27
N ALA A 408 -5.90 -8.72 27.30
CA ALA A 408 -6.33 -7.33 27.49
C ALA A 408 -7.45 -7.12 28.53
N GLN A 409 -8.25 -8.15 28.82
CA GLN A 409 -9.28 -8.12 29.85
C GLN A 409 -8.71 -8.03 31.27
N SER A 410 -7.46 -8.48 31.48
CA SER A 410 -6.74 -8.41 32.76
C SER A 410 -5.99 -7.09 32.96
N TYR A 411 -5.92 -6.23 31.94
CA TYR A 411 -5.30 -4.91 32.02
C TYR A 411 -6.24 -3.89 32.65
N GLY A 412 -5.68 -2.97 33.41
CA GLY A 412 -6.46 -1.93 34.08
C GLY A 412 -6.90 -0.84 33.11
N SER A 413 -6.08 -0.59 32.07
CA SER A 413 -6.21 0.58 31.21
C SER A 413 -5.48 0.42 29.86
N ALA A 414 -5.53 1.45 29.01
CA ALA A 414 -4.88 1.45 27.70
C ALA A 414 -3.34 1.54 27.80
N GLU A 415 -2.85 2.11 28.90
CA GLU A 415 -1.44 2.32 29.20
C GLU A 415 -0.64 1.00 29.17
N ASP A 416 -1.25 -0.10 29.61
CA ASP A 416 -0.70 -1.46 29.61
C ASP A 416 -0.38 -1.99 28.20
N LEU A 417 -0.89 -1.37 27.13
CA LEU A 417 -0.60 -1.72 25.74
C LEU A 417 0.23 -0.66 24.99
N SER A 418 0.41 0.52 25.58
CA SER A 418 0.96 1.71 24.91
C SER A 418 2.40 1.55 24.42
N TYR A 419 3.18 0.65 25.02
CA TYR A 419 4.54 0.31 24.59
C TYR A 419 4.58 -0.62 23.35
N LEU A 420 3.48 -1.34 23.07
CA LEU A 420 3.36 -2.23 21.90
C LEU A 420 2.65 -1.53 20.74
N ILE A 421 1.52 -0.86 21.00
CA ILE A 421 0.61 -0.32 19.98
C ILE A 421 -0.04 1.00 20.42
N ASP A 422 -0.19 1.95 19.48
CA ASP A 422 -0.98 3.18 19.63
C ASP A 422 -2.46 2.81 19.73
N VAL A 423 -2.95 2.65 20.96
CA VAL A 423 -4.35 2.29 21.25
C VAL A 423 -5.36 3.20 20.53
N PRO A 424 -5.16 4.54 20.43
CA PRO A 424 -6.02 5.40 19.62
C PRO A 424 -6.10 4.99 18.14
N SER A 425 -4.99 4.60 17.49
CA SER A 425 -5.03 4.12 16.10
C SER A 425 -5.82 2.83 15.95
N LEU A 426 -5.75 1.95 16.94
CA LEU A 426 -6.46 0.69 16.94
C LEU A 426 -7.97 0.93 17.07
N ALA A 427 -8.37 1.90 17.90
CA ALA A 427 -9.77 2.32 18.03
C ALA A 427 -10.26 3.01 16.74
N ASP A 428 -9.46 3.89 16.13
CA ASP A 428 -9.79 4.50 14.83
C ASP A 428 -9.96 3.44 13.72
N PHE A 429 -9.05 2.48 13.63
CA PHE A 429 -9.10 1.39 12.66
C PHE A 429 -10.30 0.45 12.87
N MET A 430 -10.61 0.13 14.12
CA MET A 430 -11.80 -0.65 14.47
C MET A 430 -13.08 0.09 14.08
N LEU A 431 -13.23 1.35 14.50
CA LEU A 431 -14.42 2.16 14.19
C LEU A 431 -14.59 2.39 12.68
N HIS A 432 -13.49 2.56 11.94
CA HIS A 432 -13.53 2.66 10.47
C HIS A 432 -14.05 1.37 9.83
N THR A 433 -13.49 0.23 10.22
CA THR A 433 -13.85 -1.09 9.67
C THR A 433 -15.28 -1.51 10.07
N GLU A 434 -15.75 -1.11 11.25
CA GLU A 434 -17.14 -1.33 11.69
C GLU A 434 -18.14 -0.34 11.07
N LEU A 435 -17.77 0.93 10.86
CA LEU A 435 -18.61 1.91 10.13
C LEU A 435 -18.77 1.51 8.66
N SER A 436 -17.71 1.02 8.02
CA SER A 436 -17.82 0.47 6.66
C SER A 436 -18.49 -0.91 6.64
N CYS A 437 -18.64 -1.56 7.80
CA CYS A 437 -19.00 -2.97 7.98
C CYS A 437 -18.26 -3.88 6.97
N ASP A 438 -16.94 -3.76 6.97
CA ASP A 438 -16.11 -4.39 5.96
C ASP A 438 -16.19 -5.92 5.98
N TYR A 439 -16.17 -6.53 4.80
CA TYR A 439 -16.31 -7.97 4.66
C TYR A 439 -15.07 -8.71 5.21
N ASP A 440 -13.87 -8.21 4.89
CA ASP A 440 -12.59 -8.85 5.19
C ASP A 440 -11.56 -7.96 5.92
N GLY A 441 -11.89 -6.69 6.18
CA GLY A 441 -10.99 -5.69 6.79
C GLY A 441 -10.45 -5.95 8.20
N PHE A 442 -10.66 -7.13 8.78
CA PHE A 442 -9.94 -7.59 9.98
C PHE A 442 -8.96 -8.74 9.74
N VAL A 443 -8.89 -9.29 8.52
CA VAL A 443 -8.04 -10.43 8.16
C VAL A 443 -7.27 -10.23 6.85
N SER A 444 -7.71 -9.33 5.96
CA SER A 444 -7.09 -9.02 4.67
C SER A 444 -7.02 -7.52 4.43
N SER A 445 -6.05 -7.09 3.61
CA SER A 445 -5.78 -5.67 3.31
C SER A 445 -5.56 -4.79 4.55
N VAL A 446 -5.15 -5.42 5.66
CA VAL A 446 -4.86 -4.77 6.94
C VAL A 446 -3.40 -4.31 6.94
N PHE A 447 -3.14 -3.07 7.33
CA PHE A 447 -1.78 -2.56 7.48
C PHE A 447 -1.49 -2.16 8.92
N LEU A 448 -0.25 -2.37 9.34
CA LEU A 448 0.33 -1.79 10.54
C LEU A 448 1.62 -1.06 10.15
N HIS A 449 1.99 -0.01 10.86
CA HIS A 449 3.30 0.63 10.69
C HIS A 449 3.98 0.89 12.02
N LYS A 450 5.32 1.01 12.00
CA LYS A 450 6.11 1.31 13.19
C LYS A 450 7.20 2.31 12.82
N ASP A 451 7.15 3.51 13.40
CA ASP A 451 8.29 4.41 13.34
C ASP A 451 9.35 4.02 14.39
N ARG A 452 10.59 4.47 14.19
CA ARG A 452 11.72 4.19 15.09
C ARG A 452 11.43 4.70 16.50
N GLY A 453 11.52 3.81 17.50
CA GLY A 453 11.28 4.12 18.91
C GLY A 453 9.82 4.33 19.32
N GLY A 454 8.89 4.46 18.37
CA GLY A 454 7.45 4.54 18.65
C GLY A 454 6.77 3.16 18.73
N PRO A 455 5.50 3.07 19.17
CA PRO A 455 4.73 1.83 19.13
C PRO A 455 4.37 1.41 17.69
N LEU A 456 3.74 0.23 17.53
CA LEU A 456 2.97 -0.05 16.31
C LEU A 456 1.79 0.92 16.20
N VAL A 457 1.35 1.20 14.99
CA VAL A 457 0.19 2.03 14.68
C VAL A 457 -0.67 1.27 13.69
N ALA A 458 -1.96 1.15 13.97
CA ALA A 458 -2.92 0.49 13.09
C ALA A 458 -3.27 1.36 11.88
N GLY A 459 -3.47 0.71 10.73
CA GLY A 459 -3.57 1.36 9.44
C GLY A 459 -2.21 1.68 8.80
N PRO A 460 -2.20 2.41 7.67
CA PRO A 460 -3.35 3.08 7.04
C PRO A 460 -4.40 2.13 6.46
N VAL A 461 -5.64 2.60 6.28
CA VAL A 461 -6.73 1.81 5.68
C VAL A 461 -6.52 1.60 4.18
N TRP A 462 -7.01 0.49 3.64
CA TRP A 462 -6.88 0.08 2.25
C TRP A 462 -8.06 -0.79 1.81
N ASP A 463 -8.38 -0.80 0.50
CA ASP A 463 -9.21 -1.82 -0.18
C ASP A 463 -10.56 -2.12 0.50
N LYS A 464 -11.44 -1.12 0.49
CA LYS A 464 -12.77 -1.09 1.11
C LYS A 464 -13.92 -1.17 0.08
N ASN A 465 -13.65 -1.71 -1.11
CA ASN A 465 -14.64 -1.81 -2.18
C ASN A 465 -15.75 -2.83 -1.92
N LEU A 466 -15.54 -3.84 -1.07
CA LEU A 466 -16.58 -4.79 -0.62
C LEU A 466 -17.38 -4.30 0.60
N ALA A 467 -17.04 -3.13 1.13
CA ALA A 467 -17.71 -2.53 2.26
C ALA A 467 -18.99 -1.75 1.85
N TYR A 468 -19.70 -1.19 2.82
CA TYR A 468 -20.89 -0.35 2.63
C TYR A 468 -21.98 -1.04 1.78
N GLY A 469 -22.39 -2.23 2.24
CA GLY A 469 -23.44 -3.03 1.61
C GLY A 469 -23.09 -3.64 0.25
N ASN A 470 -21.83 -3.59 -0.18
CA ASN A 470 -21.40 -4.05 -1.50
C ASN A 470 -20.94 -5.51 -1.57
N GLU A 471 -21.33 -6.33 -0.61
CA GLU A 471 -21.14 -7.79 -0.59
C GLU A 471 -22.38 -8.38 0.11
N VAL A 472 -22.88 -9.53 -0.38
CA VAL A 472 -24.14 -10.12 0.08
C VAL A 472 -24.20 -10.30 1.60
N GLU A 473 -23.08 -10.68 2.23
CA GLU A 473 -22.96 -10.94 3.68
C GLU A 473 -22.93 -9.66 4.53
N VAL A 474 -22.79 -8.47 3.92
CA VAL A 474 -22.79 -7.16 4.61
C VAL A 474 -23.86 -6.19 4.12
N THR A 475 -24.84 -6.68 3.34
CA THR A 475 -25.91 -5.87 2.73
C THR A 475 -26.76 -5.05 3.71
N SER A 476 -26.97 -5.54 4.93
CA SER A 476 -27.78 -4.87 5.95
C SER A 476 -26.93 -4.06 6.95
N PRO A 477 -27.16 -2.74 7.11
CA PRO A 477 -26.43 -1.91 8.09
C PRO A 477 -26.46 -2.45 9.52
N SER A 478 -27.58 -3.04 9.93
CA SER A 478 -27.74 -3.66 11.25
C SER A 478 -27.46 -5.16 11.22
N GLY A 479 -27.84 -5.85 10.14
CA GLY A 479 -27.71 -7.30 10.00
C GLY A 479 -26.28 -7.81 9.83
N CYS A 480 -25.35 -6.96 9.38
CA CYS A 480 -23.93 -7.30 9.34
C CYS A 480 -23.27 -7.36 10.74
N GLY A 481 -23.96 -6.88 11.79
CA GLY A 481 -23.57 -7.00 13.19
C GLY A 481 -22.27 -6.25 13.54
N TRP A 482 -21.52 -6.80 14.49
CA TRP A 482 -20.12 -6.44 14.71
C TRP A 482 -19.24 -7.35 13.85
N ARG A 483 -18.52 -6.80 12.86
CA ARG A 483 -17.70 -7.60 11.93
C ARG A 483 -16.56 -8.31 12.63
N TYR A 484 -15.95 -7.73 13.66
CA TYR A 484 -14.91 -8.43 14.44
C TYR A 484 -15.42 -9.71 15.10
N ALA A 485 -16.72 -9.78 15.36
CA ALA A 485 -17.42 -10.86 16.04
C ALA A 485 -18.10 -11.85 15.08
N ALA A 486 -18.08 -11.59 13.77
CA ALA A 486 -18.65 -12.50 12.78
C ALA A 486 -17.96 -13.87 12.85
N ALA A 487 -18.76 -14.94 12.80
CA ALA A 487 -18.29 -16.31 13.06
C ALA A 487 -17.15 -16.78 12.12
N ALA A 488 -17.08 -16.20 10.92
CA ALA A 488 -15.99 -16.43 9.97
C ALA A 488 -15.72 -15.14 9.17
N VAL A 489 -14.83 -14.28 9.64
CA VAL A 489 -14.41 -13.09 8.88
C VAL A 489 -13.74 -13.55 7.58
N GLN A 490 -14.23 -13.10 6.42
CA GLN A 490 -13.82 -13.57 5.09
C GLN A 490 -13.79 -15.11 4.96
N ASN A 491 -14.71 -15.83 5.62
CA ASN A 491 -14.79 -17.30 5.63
C ASN A 491 -13.59 -18.04 6.25
N SER A 492 -12.78 -17.35 7.05
CA SER A 492 -11.60 -17.93 7.70
C SER A 492 -11.89 -19.01 8.75
N GLY A 493 -13.16 -19.32 9.03
CA GLY A 493 -13.58 -20.13 10.17
C GLY A 493 -13.34 -19.49 11.54
N GLN A 494 -12.86 -18.25 11.58
CA GLN A 494 -12.44 -17.57 12.81
C GLN A 494 -13.01 -16.15 12.89
N VAL A 495 -13.26 -15.72 14.13
CA VAL A 495 -13.50 -14.32 14.46
C VAL A 495 -12.22 -13.49 14.27
N ALA A 496 -12.34 -12.17 14.26
CA ALA A 496 -11.17 -11.29 14.33
C ALA A 496 -10.53 -11.35 15.73
N VAL A 497 -9.69 -12.37 16.00
CA VAL A 497 -9.15 -12.73 17.33
C VAL A 497 -8.62 -11.53 18.12
N TRP A 498 -7.84 -10.66 17.48
CA TRP A 498 -7.32 -9.42 18.05
C TRP A 498 -8.41 -8.51 18.64
N MET A 499 -9.39 -8.10 17.83
CA MET A 499 -10.49 -7.22 18.24
C MET A 499 -11.51 -7.92 19.15
N ALA A 500 -11.80 -9.20 18.90
CA ALA A 500 -12.69 -10.00 19.75
C ALA A 500 -12.13 -10.24 21.16
N SER A 501 -10.80 -10.20 21.34
CA SER A 501 -10.17 -10.26 22.66
C SER A 501 -10.26 -8.90 23.38
N LEU A 502 -9.92 -7.81 22.69
CA LEU A 502 -10.06 -6.44 23.21
C LEU A 502 -11.49 -6.10 23.63
N ALA A 503 -12.48 -6.53 22.86
CA ALA A 503 -13.91 -6.39 23.14
C ALA A 503 -14.33 -6.90 24.54
N ARG A 504 -13.57 -7.82 25.16
CA ARG A 504 -13.81 -8.31 26.53
C ARG A 504 -13.34 -7.34 27.61
N ALA A 505 -12.37 -6.48 27.32
CA ALA A 505 -11.83 -5.52 28.26
C ALA A 505 -12.76 -4.30 28.46
N GLY A 506 -13.04 -3.95 29.72
CA GLY A 506 -13.92 -2.81 30.05
C GLY A 506 -13.36 -1.47 29.58
N TRP A 507 -12.06 -1.24 29.81
CA TRP A 507 -11.36 -0.02 29.39
C TRP A 507 -11.38 0.18 27.86
N TRP A 508 -11.29 -0.91 27.08
CA TRP A 508 -11.34 -0.84 25.61
C TRP A 508 -12.72 -0.43 25.11
N ARG A 509 -13.79 -1.04 25.66
CA ARG A 509 -15.15 -0.67 25.29
C ARG A 509 -15.46 0.80 25.60
N ALA A 510 -14.95 1.31 26.72
CA ALA A 510 -15.03 2.73 27.05
C ALA A 510 -14.27 3.60 26.03
N ALA A 511 -13.00 3.29 25.76
CA ALA A 511 -12.17 4.06 24.81
C ALA A 511 -12.75 4.11 23.39
N VAL A 512 -13.31 3.01 22.89
CA VAL A 512 -13.99 2.97 21.58
C VAL A 512 -15.27 3.82 21.58
N ALA A 513 -16.06 3.79 22.65
CA ALA A 513 -17.26 4.61 22.78
C ALA A 513 -16.94 6.11 22.94
N ASP A 514 -15.92 6.46 23.71
CA ASP A 514 -15.40 7.83 23.84
C ASP A 514 -14.92 8.36 22.50
N ARG A 515 -14.18 7.54 21.74
CA ARG A 515 -13.69 7.92 20.41
C ARG A 515 -14.83 8.06 19.40
N TRP A 516 -15.86 7.20 19.46
CA TRP A 516 -17.04 7.36 18.62
C TRP A 516 -17.79 8.67 18.93
N ARG A 517 -17.97 9.03 20.21
CA ARG A 517 -18.54 10.35 20.60
C ARG A 517 -17.77 11.52 20.00
N GLN A 518 -16.43 11.49 20.04
CA GLN A 518 -15.60 12.53 19.43
C GLN A 518 -15.79 12.62 17.90
N LEU A 519 -15.92 11.48 17.23
CA LEU A 519 -16.08 11.44 15.77
C LEU A 519 -17.48 11.92 15.32
N ARG A 520 -18.52 11.68 16.12
CA ARG A 520 -19.89 12.17 15.86
C ARG A 520 -20.07 13.64 16.25
N GLY A 521 -19.36 14.12 17.27
CA GLY A 521 -19.49 15.46 17.85
C GLY A 521 -20.67 15.53 18.83
N SER A 522 -20.58 16.37 19.86
CA SER A 522 -21.66 16.54 20.86
C SER A 522 -22.93 17.13 20.24
N ASP A 523 -22.74 18.01 19.24
CA ASP A 523 -23.79 18.82 18.64
C ASP A 523 -24.03 18.44 17.16
N GLY A 524 -23.55 17.25 16.75
CA GLY A 524 -23.61 16.79 15.35
C GLY A 524 -22.64 17.52 14.41
N ASP A 525 -21.59 18.13 14.94
CA ASP A 525 -20.56 18.90 14.23
C ASP A 525 -19.28 18.08 13.95
N GLY A 526 -19.20 16.84 14.43
CA GLY A 526 -18.02 16.00 14.33
C GLY A 526 -17.66 15.59 12.89
N PRO A 527 -16.41 15.14 12.67
CA PRO A 527 -15.91 14.74 11.35
C PRO A 527 -16.71 13.61 10.69
N TRP A 528 -17.40 12.79 11.48
CA TRP A 528 -18.29 11.71 11.05
C TRP A 528 -19.74 11.92 11.54
N SER A 529 -20.17 13.16 11.78
CA SER A 529 -21.60 13.47 11.96
C SER A 529 -22.40 13.21 10.67
N ASP A 530 -23.72 13.12 10.76
CA ASP A 530 -24.57 12.82 9.59
C ASP A 530 -24.36 13.79 8.44
N SER A 531 -24.30 15.10 8.73
CA SER A 531 -24.01 16.13 7.73
C SER A 531 -22.61 16.01 7.12
N SER A 532 -21.64 15.55 7.92
CA SER A 532 -20.27 15.31 7.45
C SER A 532 -20.17 14.08 6.55
N LEU A 533 -20.83 12.97 6.92
CA LEU A 533 -20.89 11.72 6.17
C LEU A 533 -21.65 11.89 4.83
N GLU A 534 -22.87 12.44 4.88
CA GLU A 534 -23.65 12.77 3.68
C GLU A 534 -22.90 13.77 2.78
N GLY A 535 -22.38 14.84 3.39
CA GLY A 535 -21.61 15.85 2.68
C GLY A 535 -20.38 15.26 1.98
N LEU A 536 -19.74 14.25 2.57
CA LEU A 536 -18.60 13.56 1.99
C LEU A 536 -18.99 12.69 0.79
N VAL A 537 -20.03 11.86 0.91
CA VAL A 537 -20.54 11.04 -0.22
C VAL A 537 -20.94 11.94 -1.39
N ARG A 538 -21.69 13.02 -1.12
CA ARG A 538 -22.09 14.01 -2.13
C ARG A 538 -20.89 14.71 -2.79
N ARG A 539 -19.88 15.12 -2.01
CA ARG A 539 -18.66 15.73 -2.55
C ARG A 539 -17.90 14.76 -3.44
N LEU A 540 -17.72 13.50 -3.04
CA LEU A 540 -17.00 12.51 -3.83
C LEU A 540 -17.72 12.16 -5.14
N ALA A 541 -19.04 11.91 -5.09
CA ALA A 541 -19.84 11.70 -6.29
C ALA A 541 -19.78 12.90 -7.25
N ALA A 542 -19.73 14.13 -6.74
CA ALA A 542 -19.62 15.34 -7.57
C ALA A 542 -18.28 15.50 -8.33
N HIS A 543 -17.27 14.66 -8.05
CA HIS A 543 -16.03 14.54 -8.85
C HIS A 543 -16.15 13.55 -10.02
N ILE A 544 -17.28 12.82 -10.14
CA ILE A 544 -17.61 11.95 -11.27
C ILE A 544 -18.79 12.59 -12.03
N PRO A 545 -18.54 13.25 -13.17
CA PRO A 545 -19.58 13.81 -14.02
C PRO A 545 -20.53 12.73 -14.58
N PRO A 546 -21.84 12.99 -14.73
CA PRO A 546 -22.79 11.99 -15.22
C PRO A 546 -22.46 11.41 -16.60
N ASP A 547 -21.86 12.21 -17.50
CA ASP A 547 -21.42 11.75 -18.82
C ASP A 547 -20.23 10.76 -18.73
N VAL A 548 -19.32 10.98 -17.79
CA VAL A 548 -18.18 10.09 -17.49
C VAL A 548 -18.69 8.78 -16.87
N ALA A 549 -19.65 8.87 -15.93
CA ALA A 549 -20.31 7.71 -15.35
C ALA A 549 -21.03 6.89 -16.43
N ALA A 550 -21.79 7.55 -17.31
CA ALA A 550 -22.49 6.92 -18.42
C ALA A 550 -21.52 6.17 -19.36
N ARG A 551 -20.44 6.81 -19.83
CA ARG A 551 -19.41 6.14 -20.66
C ARG A 551 -18.75 4.96 -19.93
N ASN A 552 -18.50 5.09 -18.63
CA ASN A 552 -17.96 3.98 -17.84
C ASN A 552 -18.91 2.78 -17.80
N PHE A 553 -20.22 3.00 -17.60
CA PHE A 553 -21.21 1.92 -17.54
C PHE A 553 -21.68 1.44 -18.92
N GLU A 554 -21.48 2.21 -19.99
CA GLU A 554 -21.56 1.72 -21.37
C GLU A 554 -20.46 0.69 -21.63
N ARG A 555 -19.21 1.00 -21.25
CA ARG A 555 -18.07 0.08 -21.39
C ARG A 555 -18.12 -1.10 -20.41
N TRP A 556 -18.63 -0.89 -19.21
CA TRP A 556 -18.75 -1.89 -18.14
C TRP A 556 -20.16 -1.88 -17.55
N PRO A 557 -21.12 -2.55 -18.22
CA PRO A 557 -22.53 -2.55 -17.82
C PRO A 557 -22.77 -2.78 -16.34
N LEU A 558 -23.63 -1.93 -15.75
CA LEU A 558 -24.09 -2.04 -14.36
C LEU A 558 -24.95 -3.30 -14.19
N GLN A 559 -24.30 -4.45 -13.96
CA GLN A 559 -24.96 -5.74 -13.90
C GLN A 559 -25.07 -6.27 -12.47
N SER A 560 -26.15 -7.01 -12.22
CA SER A 560 -26.28 -7.92 -11.08
C SER A 560 -25.32 -9.11 -11.28
N THR A 561 -24.08 -8.93 -10.85
CA THR A 561 -23.03 -9.97 -10.87
C THR A 561 -23.30 -11.01 -9.78
N HIS A 562 -23.91 -12.12 -10.18
CA HIS A 562 -24.21 -13.24 -9.25
C HIS A 562 -22.97 -13.94 -8.69
N SER A 563 -21.79 -13.74 -9.29
CA SER A 563 -20.47 -13.87 -8.63
C SER A 563 -19.36 -13.49 -9.61
N ASN A 564 -18.14 -13.26 -9.11
CA ASN A 564 -16.92 -13.42 -9.91
C ASN A 564 -16.49 -14.90 -10.05
N GLN A 565 -17.47 -15.80 -10.16
CA GLN A 565 -17.40 -17.27 -10.22
C GLN A 565 -16.59 -18.01 -9.13
N ARG A 566 -15.94 -17.32 -8.17
CA ARG A 566 -15.14 -18.01 -7.13
C ARG A 566 -15.34 -17.51 -5.68
N PHE A 567 -15.45 -16.19 -5.39
CA PHE A 567 -15.40 -15.72 -3.98
C PHE A 567 -16.23 -14.50 -3.58
N VAL A 568 -16.72 -13.64 -4.49
CA VAL A 568 -17.47 -12.43 -4.13
C VAL A 568 -18.86 -12.47 -4.75
N THR A 569 -19.89 -12.20 -3.94
CA THR A 569 -21.30 -12.11 -4.38
C THR A 569 -21.81 -10.70 -4.14
N LEU A 570 -22.10 -9.96 -5.20
CA LEU A 570 -22.66 -8.61 -5.06
C LEU A 570 -24.19 -8.69 -4.91
N PRO A 571 -24.85 -7.77 -4.18
CA PRO A 571 -26.31 -7.65 -4.19
C PRO A 571 -26.86 -7.34 -5.59
N PRO A 572 -28.18 -7.36 -5.82
CA PRO A 572 -28.76 -6.81 -7.05
C PRO A 572 -28.39 -5.33 -7.25
N ALA A 573 -28.20 -4.92 -8.50
CA ALA A 573 -27.92 -3.52 -8.85
C ALA A 573 -29.16 -2.62 -8.65
N LYS A 574 -28.95 -1.32 -8.38
CA LYS A 574 -30.01 -0.32 -8.15
C LYS A 574 -30.57 0.32 -9.42
N GLY A 575 -30.04 -0.05 -10.59
CA GLY A 575 -30.55 0.35 -11.91
C GLY A 575 -29.87 1.57 -12.54
N SER A 576 -29.42 2.55 -11.75
CA SER A 576 -28.55 3.65 -12.21
C SER A 576 -27.39 3.87 -11.25
N TRP A 577 -26.36 4.59 -11.70
CA TRP A 577 -25.21 4.94 -10.87
C TRP A 577 -25.60 5.87 -9.71
N GLU A 578 -26.47 6.84 -9.97
CA GLU A 578 -27.00 7.77 -8.96
C GLU A 578 -27.75 7.00 -7.86
N ALA A 579 -28.51 5.95 -8.23
CA ALA A 579 -29.20 5.09 -7.29
C ALA A 579 -28.23 4.21 -6.46
N GLU A 580 -27.07 3.83 -6.99
CA GLU A 580 -26.00 3.15 -6.25
C GLU A 580 -25.29 4.10 -5.27
N VAL A 581 -25.05 5.36 -5.67
CA VAL A 581 -24.50 6.41 -4.79
C VAL A 581 -25.47 6.77 -3.67
N GLU A 582 -26.77 6.88 -3.97
CA GLU A 582 -27.80 7.17 -2.97
C GLU A 582 -28.01 5.99 -2.01
N ALA A 583 -27.96 4.75 -2.51
CA ALA A 583 -27.98 3.57 -1.66
C ALA A 583 -26.75 3.51 -0.73
N LEU A 584 -25.57 3.90 -1.21
CA LEU A 584 -24.36 4.05 -0.38
C LEU A 584 -24.55 5.15 0.70
N ARG A 585 -25.13 6.29 0.35
CA ARG A 585 -25.43 7.39 1.28
C ARG A 585 -26.35 6.93 2.42
N GLY A 586 -27.49 6.35 2.08
CA GLY A 586 -28.46 5.85 3.05
C GLY A 586 -27.87 4.76 3.96
N TRP A 587 -27.24 3.74 3.36
CA TRP A 587 -26.62 2.64 4.10
C TRP A 587 -25.58 3.14 5.13
N LEU A 588 -24.76 4.14 4.76
CA LEU A 588 -23.73 4.71 5.63
C LEU A 588 -24.33 5.42 6.86
N LEU A 589 -25.41 6.17 6.66
CA LEU A 589 -26.12 6.86 7.75
C LEU A 589 -26.83 5.85 8.66
N ASP A 590 -27.56 4.88 8.09
CA ASP A 590 -28.20 3.79 8.83
C ASP A 590 -27.18 3.01 9.70
N ARG A 591 -25.97 2.78 9.17
CA ARG A 591 -24.88 2.12 9.90
C ARG A 591 -24.31 2.99 11.01
N ALA A 592 -24.16 4.30 10.78
CA ALA A 592 -23.74 5.24 11.83
C ALA A 592 -24.76 5.31 12.96
N HIS A 593 -26.07 5.36 12.66
CA HIS A 593 -27.15 5.33 13.66
C HIS A 593 -27.21 4.00 14.43
N TRP A 594 -26.92 2.88 13.77
CA TRP A 594 -26.76 1.59 14.46
C TRP A 594 -25.59 1.63 15.45
N LEU A 595 -24.44 2.19 15.06
CA LEU A 595 -23.29 2.36 15.94
C LEU A 595 -23.59 3.32 17.11
N ASP A 596 -24.33 4.41 16.86
CA ASP A 596 -24.82 5.30 17.93
C ASP A 596 -25.65 4.52 18.95
N GLY A 597 -26.64 3.75 18.49
CA GLY A 597 -27.52 2.90 19.32
C GLY A 597 -26.81 1.75 20.05
N LYS A 598 -25.53 1.48 19.74
CA LYS A 598 -24.68 0.49 20.41
C LYS A 598 -23.64 1.12 21.34
N LEU A 599 -22.99 2.20 20.92
CA LEU A 599 -21.85 2.82 21.60
C LEU A 599 -22.25 3.96 22.55
N LEU A 600 -23.38 4.63 22.28
CA LEU A 600 -23.80 5.85 23.00
C LEU A 600 -24.93 5.59 24.01
N ARG A 601 -25.19 4.33 24.35
CA ARG A 601 -26.26 3.93 25.27
C ARG A 601 -25.98 4.43 26.69
N GLU A 602 -26.84 5.33 27.18
CA GLU A 602 -26.79 5.82 28.57
C GLU A 602 -27.01 4.68 29.59
N SER A 603 -27.95 3.77 29.30
CA SER A 603 -28.23 2.61 30.15
C SER A 603 -27.52 1.34 29.65
N GLY A 604 -26.64 0.77 30.49
CA GLY A 604 -25.94 -0.49 30.25
C GLY A 604 -24.54 -0.35 29.63
N GLY A 605 -24.15 0.86 29.22
CA GLY A 605 -22.85 1.13 28.59
C GLY A 605 -22.74 0.61 27.15
N PRO A 606 -21.56 0.72 26.54
CA PRO A 606 -21.35 0.35 25.14
C PRO A 606 -21.45 -1.16 24.91
N ASP A 607 -22.38 -1.54 24.02
CA ASP A 607 -22.66 -2.91 23.60
C ASP A 607 -21.62 -3.40 22.57
N LEU A 608 -20.38 -3.50 23.04
CA LEU A 608 -19.21 -4.05 22.36
C LEU A 608 -18.84 -5.45 22.89
N ALA A 609 -19.70 -6.09 23.66
CA ALA A 609 -19.41 -7.41 24.22
C ALA A 609 -19.26 -8.44 23.09
N ALA A 610 -18.11 -9.14 23.04
CA ALA A 610 -17.93 -10.23 22.10
C ALA A 610 -18.99 -11.32 22.38
N PRO A 611 -19.69 -11.84 21.35
CA PRO A 611 -20.52 -13.02 21.53
C PRO A 611 -19.65 -14.22 21.91
N SER A 612 -20.29 -15.25 22.47
CA SER A 612 -19.66 -16.56 22.64
C SER A 612 -19.00 -17.01 21.34
N PRO A 613 -17.78 -17.59 21.39
CA PRO A 613 -17.12 -18.05 20.17
C PRO A 613 -18.02 -19.05 19.43
N PRO A 614 -18.11 -18.96 18.09
CA PRO A 614 -18.93 -19.89 17.31
C PRO A 614 -18.45 -21.32 17.54
N THR A 615 -19.39 -22.26 17.67
CA THR A 615 -19.04 -23.68 17.59
C THR A 615 -18.71 -24.04 16.15
N LEU A 616 -17.87 -25.06 15.95
CA LEU A 616 -17.55 -25.63 14.62
C LEU A 616 -18.82 -25.85 13.77
N LEU A 617 -19.90 -26.29 14.43
CA LEU A 617 -21.20 -26.52 13.81
C LEU A 617 -21.81 -25.23 13.22
N THR A 618 -21.81 -24.12 13.99
CA THR A 618 -22.37 -22.83 13.54
C THR A 618 -21.59 -22.19 12.39
N GLY A 619 -20.25 -22.35 12.35
CA GLY A 619 -19.44 -21.86 11.24
C GLY A 619 -19.73 -22.58 9.92
N VAL A 620 -19.87 -23.92 9.96
CA VAL A 620 -20.23 -24.72 8.78
C VAL A 620 -21.67 -24.47 8.35
N LEU A 621 -22.62 -24.41 9.29
CA LEU A 621 -24.02 -24.07 9.00
C LEU A 621 -24.16 -22.69 8.35
N GLY A 622 -23.46 -21.66 8.85
CA GLY A 622 -23.47 -20.33 8.25
C GLY A 622 -22.97 -20.33 6.80
N ALA A 623 -21.86 -21.01 6.52
CA ALA A 623 -21.32 -21.13 5.17
C ALA A 623 -22.24 -21.92 4.22
N VAL A 624 -22.90 -22.98 4.71
CA VAL A 624 -23.85 -23.78 3.91
C VAL A 624 -25.15 -23.02 3.65
N LEU A 625 -25.69 -22.32 4.64
CA LEU A 625 -26.86 -21.44 4.50
C LEU A 625 -26.58 -20.23 3.58
N GLY A 626 -25.32 -19.78 3.51
CA GLY A 626 -24.80 -18.86 2.50
C GLY A 626 -24.64 -19.46 1.09
N GLY A 627 -25.23 -20.63 0.81
CA GLY A 627 -25.28 -21.25 -0.52
C GLY A 627 -24.04 -22.05 -0.92
N ARG A 628 -23.20 -22.48 0.02
CA ARG A 628 -21.95 -23.21 -0.27
C ARG A 628 -22.05 -24.71 0.03
N THR A 629 -21.23 -25.51 -0.65
CA THR A 629 -21.15 -26.95 -0.40
C THR A 629 -20.43 -27.26 0.92
N VAL A 630 -20.92 -28.28 1.64
CA VAL A 630 -20.40 -28.70 2.96
C VAL A 630 -18.88 -28.95 2.92
N ALA A 631 -18.39 -29.61 1.87
CA ALA A 631 -16.96 -29.90 1.70
C ALA A 631 -16.09 -28.63 1.61
N ARG A 632 -16.60 -27.56 1.00
CA ARG A 632 -15.91 -26.27 0.89
C ARG A 632 -15.89 -25.53 2.22
N ALA A 633 -17.04 -25.50 2.92
CA ALA A 633 -17.12 -24.95 4.28
C ALA A 633 -16.14 -25.62 5.26
N PHE A 634 -15.95 -26.94 5.15
CA PHE A 634 -14.97 -27.67 5.96
C PHE A 634 -13.51 -27.35 5.60
N GLN A 635 -13.17 -27.23 4.31
CA GLN A 635 -11.81 -26.91 3.87
C GLN A 635 -11.38 -25.48 4.25
N GLU A 636 -12.29 -24.51 4.08
CA GLU A 636 -12.07 -23.10 4.46
C GLU A 636 -11.89 -22.96 6.00
N ASN A 637 -12.72 -23.66 6.80
CA ASN A 637 -12.71 -23.60 8.27
C ASN A 637 -11.47 -24.27 8.92
N LEU A 638 -10.92 -25.31 8.32
CA LEU A 638 -9.71 -25.99 8.84
C LEU A 638 -8.39 -25.33 8.42
N GLY A 639 -8.43 -24.27 7.59
CA GLY A 639 -7.23 -23.61 7.08
C GLY A 639 -6.33 -24.50 6.21
N VAL A 640 -6.86 -25.61 5.69
CA VAL A 640 -6.09 -26.58 4.89
C VAL A 640 -6.00 -26.10 3.45
N GLY A 641 -5.00 -25.25 3.19
CA GLY A 641 -4.57 -24.89 1.84
C GLY A 641 -4.34 -26.15 1.00
N GLY A 642 -4.93 -26.19 -0.19
CA GLY A 642 -5.21 -27.42 -0.93
C GLY A 642 -3.98 -28.25 -1.32
N ARG A 643 -3.57 -29.18 -0.46
CA ARG A 643 -2.91 -30.41 -0.91
C ARG A 643 -3.99 -31.32 -1.51
N ARG A 644 -3.83 -31.71 -2.77
CA ARG A 644 -4.63 -32.81 -3.33
C ARG A 644 -4.42 -34.04 -2.43
N LEU A 645 -5.50 -34.56 -1.86
CA LEU A 645 -5.53 -35.92 -1.32
C LEU A 645 -5.40 -36.89 -2.50
N GLN A 646 -4.17 -37.23 -2.88
CA GLN A 646 -3.91 -38.34 -3.79
C GLN A 646 -4.03 -39.65 -3.00
N GLY A 647 -5.04 -40.45 -3.36
CA GLY A 647 -5.20 -41.82 -2.89
C GLY A 647 -5.99 -41.92 -1.57
N GLY A 648 -7.20 -42.48 -1.66
CA GLY A 648 -8.01 -42.80 -0.48
C GLY A 648 -9.50 -42.57 -0.74
N THR A 649 -10.19 -43.58 -1.27
CA THR A 649 -11.66 -43.67 -1.22
C THR A 649 -12.10 -43.87 0.23
N ALA A 650 -12.35 -42.78 0.94
CA ALA A 650 -13.09 -42.80 2.20
C ALA A 650 -14.58 -42.67 1.89
N LEU A 651 -15.36 -43.72 2.20
CA LEU A 651 -16.82 -43.65 2.10
C LEU A 651 -17.34 -42.59 3.06
N VAL A 652 -18.08 -41.62 2.54
CA VAL A 652 -19.06 -40.88 3.33
C VAL A 652 -20.27 -41.80 3.44
N GLN A 653 -20.42 -42.49 4.56
CA GLN A 653 -21.71 -43.05 4.94
C GLN A 653 -22.53 -41.94 5.58
N ASP A 654 -23.76 -41.79 5.09
CA ASP A 654 -24.74 -40.86 5.64
C ASP A 654 -24.92 -41.11 7.14
N THR A 655 -24.78 -40.06 7.93
CA THR A 655 -25.30 -40.01 9.29
C THR A 655 -26.36 -38.94 9.33
N GLU A 656 -27.62 -39.37 9.31
CA GLU A 656 -28.75 -38.53 9.66
C GLU A 656 -28.52 -37.94 11.05
N LEU A 657 -28.70 -36.62 11.18
CA LEU A 657 -28.87 -35.94 12.46
C LEU A 657 -29.90 -34.84 12.27
N ALA A 658 -30.91 -34.88 13.15
CA ALA A 658 -32.09 -34.00 13.18
C ALA A 658 -31.81 -32.64 13.83
#